data_AF-A0A7D7XW12-F1
#
_entry.id   AF-A0A7D7XW12-F1
#
_cell.length_a   1.000
_cell.length_b   1.000
_cell.length_c   1.000
_cell.angle_alpha   90.00
_cell.angle_beta   90.00
_cell.angle_gamma   90.00
#
_symmetry.space_group_name_H-M   'P 1'
#
loop_
_entity.id
_entity.type
_entity.pdbx_description
1 polymer ?
#
loop_
_entity_poly.entity_id
_entity_poly.type
_entity_poly.pdbx_seq_one_letter_code
_entity_poly.pdbx_strand_id
1 'polypeptide(L)'
;MKRKNILKFISLLGIGSFVMLAAASCSQASSPTQNPSSRTEPGGTMMGMSGSNANTNSNQGMMNNADQELRSARNQLTTLVDSEAENTALYADYAKIQVTLKNAFTTAKAVLGKTDSTAQSLKDAKSTLDEAIATAEKTKTDFDAANTDLVTEYNSLKKSLAEEATILDTVKEENYEAIKDNIVKLYTLAKPIVHATLIPVEGSSPELNKVKEVSMPLATAIARNTPWKQNADNLVKSFVKQTLLKKDLTGVTNTNDMVQPGNYSFVGYSVDVPNVNWAFAQRVVWTAPDSNPTVTPITTTEENSIPLSDVSWIYNLNNAGAKYTLSFRYFGASPTAYLYFPYKLVKNDDASNVALQYKLNGGEAKAIDFKQAAGAQSTGGGEEESKEKEEEKEADGSSEGAANPAMPVTASMIEAPTVSDIKIAKIALSNLKFNLNTIEFSVPEMNGETMMKVAPMIGNMYITSSDDETNKKLIYDSIFGNIQSQKDSQSSVTVDLLKGYSLATSSNTYIRQFMHLDTDNKPIYLVGLIGGQQPRFSGNTQNRQSQFPNNMTNPNQTNISRTFTVYVNAPQDGSYYISGQYLNGSMTARNLKLSTGTIGTGSSTSEVTVTGLKSKDWNTLGSFDTKMSTTTVMNGSNSQMQKTITLKQGLNKITINGVPGVAAGDAPFLGNLTFTLMNATNNPSADNNVQQGQ
;
A
#
# COMPACT_ATOMS: atom_id res chain seq x y z
N MET A 1 4.80 -0.08 41.95
CA MET A 1 6.14 -0.67 41.75
C MET A 1 6.76 -0.14 40.45
N LYS A 2 7.94 0.48 40.58
CA LYS A 2 9.00 0.79 39.59
C LYS A 2 8.63 1.50 38.27
N ARG A 3 8.78 2.83 38.27
CA ARG A 3 9.05 3.65 37.07
C ARG A 3 10.42 3.24 36.49
N LYS A 4 10.46 2.85 35.21
CA LYS A 4 11.72 2.62 34.47
C LYS A 4 12.11 3.90 33.74
N ASN A 5 13.14 4.57 34.25
CA ASN A 5 13.87 5.61 33.51
C ASN A 5 14.71 4.93 32.44
N ILE A 6 14.39 5.16 31.17
CA ILE A 6 15.29 4.86 30.05
C ILE A 6 16.17 6.09 29.85
N LEU A 7 17.42 6.00 30.34
CA LEU A 7 18.49 6.91 29.98
C LEU A 7 18.86 6.63 28.51
N LYS A 8 18.57 7.58 27.62
CA LYS A 8 19.16 7.59 26.28
C LYS A 8 20.54 8.22 26.39
N PHE A 9 21.59 7.44 26.17
CA PHE A 9 22.92 7.96 25.89
C PHE A 9 22.88 8.71 24.55
N ILE A 10 22.85 10.03 24.60
CA ILE A 10 23.17 10.88 23.46
C ILE A 10 24.69 10.88 23.37
N SER A 11 25.21 10.12 22.41
CA SER A 11 26.60 10.23 21.97
C SER A 11 26.79 11.62 21.36
N LEU A 12 27.37 12.52 22.15
CA LEU A 12 27.81 13.85 21.75
C LEU A 12 29.12 13.70 20.93
N LEU A 13 29.00 13.37 19.65
CA LEU A 13 30.12 13.42 18.71
C LEU A 13 30.20 14.84 18.15
N GLY A 14 31.35 15.48 18.42
CA GLY A 14 31.69 16.89 18.20
C GLY A 14 31.06 17.58 17.00
N ILE A 15 30.09 18.44 17.29
CA ILE A 15 29.71 19.55 16.42
C ILE A 15 30.65 20.70 16.77
N GLY A 16 31.74 20.83 16.02
CA GLY A 16 32.54 22.05 15.97
C GLY A 16 31.82 23.11 15.15
N SER A 17 30.72 23.65 15.68
CA SER A 17 30.09 24.86 15.16
C SER A 17 30.92 26.06 15.61
N PHE A 18 31.84 26.53 14.78
CA PHE A 18 32.34 27.90 14.92
C PHE A 18 31.26 28.85 14.38
N VAL A 19 30.39 29.32 15.27
CA VAL A 19 29.62 30.54 15.05
C VAL A 19 30.60 31.69 15.25
N MET A 20 31.10 32.28 14.16
CA MET A 20 31.76 33.58 14.22
C MET A 20 30.70 34.66 14.03
N LEU A 21 30.54 35.48 15.07
CA LEU A 21 29.75 36.69 15.07
C LEU A 21 30.42 37.70 14.13
N ALA A 22 29.85 37.94 12.95
CA ALA A 22 30.34 38.97 12.03
C ALA A 22 30.09 40.36 12.64
N ALA A 23 31.16 41.05 13.04
CA ALA A 23 31.13 42.48 13.23
C ALA A 23 31.18 43.15 11.85
N ALA A 24 30.07 43.75 11.44
CA ALA A 24 30.01 44.59 10.26
C ALA A 24 30.84 45.87 10.49
N SER A 25 31.85 46.11 9.67
CA SER A 25 32.37 47.46 9.45
C SER A 25 32.40 47.74 7.95
N CYS A 26 31.43 48.55 7.51
CA CYS A 26 31.40 49.16 6.20
C CYS A 26 32.62 50.08 6.01
N SER A 27 33.29 49.96 4.87
CA SER A 27 34.11 51.05 4.34
C SER A 27 33.80 51.21 2.85
N GLN A 28 32.97 52.20 2.54
CA GLN A 28 32.86 52.77 1.20
C GLN A 28 34.06 53.70 0.94
N ALA A 29 34.60 53.60 -0.26
CA ALA A 29 35.60 54.52 -0.78
C ALA A 29 34.97 55.85 -1.22
N SER A 30 35.65 56.96 -0.97
CA SER A 30 35.80 58.03 -1.96
C SER A 30 36.93 58.98 -1.59
N SER A 31 37.81 59.22 -2.56
CA SER A 31 38.87 60.22 -2.61
C SER A 31 38.31 61.64 -2.74
N PRO A 32 39.07 62.67 -2.30
CA PRO A 32 39.27 63.82 -3.19
C PRO A 32 40.67 64.45 -3.12
N THR A 33 41.05 65.13 -4.21
CA THR A 33 42.24 65.98 -4.33
C THR A 33 41.82 67.46 -4.51
N GLN A 34 42.64 68.35 -3.92
CA GLN A 34 42.86 69.81 -4.14
C GLN A 34 42.24 70.84 -3.15
N ASN A 35 43.13 71.39 -2.28
CA ASN A 35 43.54 72.80 -1.97
C ASN A 35 42.53 73.99 -2.11
N PRO A 36 42.77 75.22 -1.53
CA PRO A 36 43.65 75.70 -0.44
C PRO A 36 42.97 76.64 0.61
N SER A 37 43.79 77.11 1.57
CA SER A 37 43.76 78.39 2.32
C SER A 37 43.00 78.46 3.65
N SER A 38 43.75 78.68 4.73
CA SER A 38 43.26 79.48 5.87
C SER A 38 44.38 80.36 6.46
N ARG A 39 44.10 81.66 6.50
CA ARG A 39 44.67 82.69 7.39
C ARG A 39 43.53 82.90 8.39
N THR A 40 43.70 82.89 9.71
CA THR A 40 44.40 83.90 10.51
C THR A 40 44.55 83.38 11.94
N GLU A 41 45.72 83.61 12.53
CA GLU A 41 46.07 83.58 13.97
C GLU A 41 45.35 84.68 14.80
N PRO A 42 45.65 84.92 16.10
CA PRO A 42 46.48 84.18 17.08
C PRO A 42 45.86 84.05 18.49
N GLY A 43 46.53 83.31 19.38
CA GLY A 43 46.72 83.80 20.76
C GLY A 43 47.00 82.74 21.82
N GLY A 44 48.19 82.84 22.44
CA GLY A 44 48.30 82.60 23.88
C GLY A 44 49.25 81.50 24.36
N THR A 45 50.55 81.81 24.37
CA THR A 45 51.47 81.70 25.52
C THR A 45 51.42 80.49 26.46
N MET A 46 52.59 79.83 26.55
CA MET A 46 53.53 79.85 27.69
C MET A 46 53.89 78.50 28.36
N MET A 47 55.23 78.35 28.50
CA MET A 47 56.00 77.66 29.56
C MET A 47 56.05 76.12 29.48
N GLY A 48 57.18 75.43 29.65
CA GLY A 48 58.52 75.80 30.09
C GLY A 48 59.26 74.56 30.64
N MET A 49 60.59 74.60 30.59
CA MET A 49 61.61 73.74 31.23
C MET A 49 61.74 72.27 30.76
N SER A 50 62.83 71.84 30.12
CA SER A 50 64.30 71.87 30.44
C SER A 50 64.72 70.91 31.55
N GLY A 51 65.72 70.04 31.26
CA GLY A 51 66.42 69.29 32.31
C GLY A 51 67.23 68.06 31.89
N SER A 52 68.31 68.26 31.13
CA SER A 52 69.66 67.68 31.35
C SER A 52 69.89 66.16 31.53
N ASN A 53 70.44 65.55 30.47
CA ASN A 53 71.73 64.82 30.38
C ASN A 53 72.33 64.14 31.64
N ALA A 54 72.49 62.80 31.60
CA ALA A 54 73.76 62.12 31.90
C ALA A 54 73.70 60.63 31.55
N ASN A 55 74.63 60.22 30.69
CA ASN A 55 74.91 58.85 30.26
C ASN A 55 75.53 58.03 31.42
N THR A 56 75.08 56.79 31.64
CA THR A 56 75.93 55.73 32.22
C THR A 56 75.67 54.40 31.51
N ASN A 57 76.76 53.86 30.98
CA ASN A 57 76.86 52.56 30.33
C ASN A 57 76.85 51.45 31.40
N SER A 58 75.98 50.45 31.25
CA SER A 58 76.05 49.16 31.95
C SER A 58 75.23 48.10 31.21
N ASN A 59 75.90 47.38 30.30
CA ASN A 59 75.73 45.97 29.92
C ASN A 59 74.45 45.22 30.40
N GLN A 60 73.30 45.56 29.82
CA GLN A 60 72.27 44.57 29.50
C GLN A 60 72.01 44.69 28.01
N GLY A 61 72.16 43.56 27.30
CA GLY A 61 72.27 43.47 25.84
C GLY A 61 71.32 44.39 25.09
N MET A 62 71.84 45.52 24.62
CA MET A 62 71.22 46.29 23.55
C MET A 62 71.27 45.42 22.30
N MET A 63 70.21 44.65 22.05
CA MET A 63 69.94 44.21 20.69
C MET A 63 69.93 45.47 19.83
N ASN A 64 70.79 45.51 18.81
CA ASN A 64 70.73 46.59 17.83
C ASN A 64 69.31 46.58 17.21
N ASN A 65 68.85 47.72 16.67
CA ASN A 65 67.49 47.81 16.10
C ASN A 65 67.22 46.72 15.05
N ALA A 66 68.24 46.29 14.30
CA ALA A 66 68.14 45.24 13.29
C ALA A 66 67.88 43.84 13.89
N ASP A 67 68.48 43.52 15.04
CA ASP A 67 68.26 42.26 15.76
C ASP A 67 66.85 42.20 16.35
N GLN A 68 66.34 43.32 16.87
CA GLN A 68 64.94 43.43 17.32
C GLN A 68 63.98 43.27 16.15
N GLU A 69 64.26 43.93 15.02
CA GLU A 69 63.46 43.85 13.82
C GLU A 69 63.44 42.44 13.22
N LEU A 70 64.58 41.75 13.19
CA LEU A 70 64.70 40.36 12.75
C LEU A 70 63.89 39.41 13.66
N ARG A 71 64.01 39.56 14.98
CA ARG A 71 63.23 38.74 15.95
C ARG A 71 61.73 39.01 15.82
N SER A 72 61.33 40.27 15.66
CA SER A 72 59.94 40.65 15.46
C SER A 72 59.36 40.03 14.18
N ALA A 73 60.06 40.18 13.05
CA ALA A 73 59.64 39.60 11.77
C ALA A 73 59.55 38.06 11.85
N ARG A 74 60.50 37.41 12.54
CA ARG A 74 60.49 35.95 12.76
C ARG A 74 59.28 35.52 13.59
N ASN A 75 58.99 36.22 14.69
CA ASN A 75 57.84 35.92 15.55
C ASN A 75 56.52 36.08 14.78
N GLN A 76 56.36 37.17 14.03
CA GLN A 76 55.15 37.42 13.24
C GLN A 76 54.93 36.35 12.17
N LEU A 77 55.98 35.94 11.45
CA LEU A 77 55.89 34.85 10.47
C LEU A 77 55.61 33.51 11.14
N THR A 78 56.21 33.24 12.30
CA THR A 78 55.96 32.03 13.10
C THR A 78 54.48 31.93 13.49
N THR A 79 53.92 32.98 14.08
CA THR A 79 52.50 33.04 14.45
C THR A 79 51.59 32.79 13.25
N LEU A 80 51.90 33.37 12.09
CA LEU A 80 51.11 33.15 10.89
C LEU A 80 51.22 31.71 10.40
N VAL A 81 52.42 31.14 10.34
CA VAL A 81 52.67 29.76 9.94
C VAL A 81 51.98 28.76 10.88
N ASP A 82 51.97 29.00 12.18
CA ASP A 82 51.32 28.14 13.17
C ASP A 82 49.79 28.08 12.99
N SER A 83 49.20 29.06 12.30
CA SER A 83 47.77 29.10 11.96
C SER A 83 47.37 28.26 10.74
N GLU A 84 48.31 27.53 10.12
CA GLU A 84 48.07 26.73 8.90
C GLU A 84 46.88 25.77 9.03
N ALA A 85 46.76 25.05 10.15
CA ALA A 85 45.72 24.04 10.35
C ALA A 85 44.33 24.68 10.31
N GLU A 86 44.15 25.81 10.99
CA GLU A 86 42.90 26.56 11.02
C GLU A 86 42.56 27.12 9.65
N ASN A 87 43.51 27.78 8.99
CA ASN A 87 43.30 28.39 7.69
C ASN A 87 43.02 27.35 6.59
N THR A 88 43.75 26.25 6.55
CA THR A 88 43.57 25.24 5.49
C THR A 88 42.33 24.37 5.69
N ALA A 89 41.86 24.18 6.93
CA ALA A 89 40.65 23.41 7.22
C ALA A 89 39.36 24.03 6.65
N LEU A 90 39.32 25.36 6.50
CA LEU A 90 38.18 26.10 5.94
C LEU A 90 37.89 25.76 4.46
N TYR A 91 38.88 25.20 3.76
CA TYR A 91 38.83 24.93 2.32
C TYR A 91 38.76 23.43 2.00
N ALA A 92 38.34 22.59 2.94
CA ALA A 92 38.25 21.14 2.72
C ALA A 92 37.37 20.74 1.51
N ASP A 93 36.32 21.51 1.22
CA ASP A 93 35.45 21.32 0.04
C ASP A 93 35.91 22.14 -1.19
N TYR A 94 37.08 22.79 -1.14
CA TYR A 94 37.62 23.63 -2.20
C TYR A 94 39.08 23.23 -2.44
N ALA A 95 39.29 21.98 -2.86
CA ALA A 95 40.60 21.33 -2.85
C ALA A 95 41.71 22.14 -3.55
N LYS A 96 41.42 22.81 -4.67
CA LYS A 96 42.40 23.68 -5.35
C LYS A 96 42.83 24.88 -4.50
N ILE A 97 41.89 25.52 -3.80
CA ILE A 97 42.18 26.61 -2.87
C ILE A 97 43.05 26.08 -1.73
N GLN A 98 42.66 24.93 -1.15
CA GLN A 98 43.40 24.32 -0.04
C GLN A 98 44.85 23.97 -0.42
N VAL A 99 45.07 23.34 -1.58
CA VAL A 99 46.41 22.97 -2.05
C VAL A 99 47.27 24.21 -2.32
N THR A 100 46.70 25.23 -2.97
CA THR A 100 47.41 26.49 -3.25
C THR A 100 47.85 27.16 -1.94
N LEU A 101 46.96 27.19 -0.94
CA LEU A 101 47.26 27.77 0.36
C LEU A 101 48.32 26.95 1.13
N LYS A 102 48.24 25.61 1.13
CA LYS A 102 49.26 24.73 1.72
C LYS A 102 50.65 24.94 1.10
N ASN A 103 50.72 25.18 -0.21
CA ASN A 103 51.99 25.49 -0.88
C ASN A 103 52.56 26.85 -0.45
N ALA A 104 51.71 27.85 -0.22
CA ALA A 104 52.13 29.15 0.33
C ALA A 104 52.68 29.00 1.75
N PHE A 105 51.99 28.25 2.62
CA PHE A 105 52.49 27.91 3.96
C PHE A 105 53.84 27.17 3.92
N THR A 106 53.98 26.20 3.02
CA THR A 106 55.24 25.46 2.82
C THR A 106 56.38 26.39 2.41
N THR A 107 56.11 27.34 1.52
CA THR A 107 57.08 28.34 1.07
C THR A 107 57.50 29.26 2.22
N ALA A 108 56.53 29.76 3.00
CA ALA A 108 56.80 30.58 4.18
C ALA A 108 57.61 29.84 5.26
N LYS A 109 57.29 28.56 5.53
CA LYS A 109 58.06 27.69 6.42
C LYS A 109 59.51 27.52 5.95
N ALA A 110 59.73 27.36 4.66
CA ALA A 110 61.07 27.23 4.10
C ALA A 110 61.91 28.50 4.31
N VAL A 111 61.30 29.70 4.22
CA VAL A 111 61.99 30.96 4.55
C VAL A 111 62.22 31.08 6.07
N LEU A 112 61.25 30.70 6.90
CA LEU A 112 61.37 30.75 8.36
C LEU A 112 62.49 29.84 8.90
N GLY A 113 62.66 28.65 8.29
CA GLY A 113 63.65 27.66 8.70
C GLY A 113 65.10 27.95 8.28
N LYS A 114 65.33 28.93 7.39
CA LYS A 114 66.68 29.33 6.96
C LYS A 114 67.39 30.13 8.04
N THR A 115 68.61 29.72 8.38
CA THR A 115 69.42 30.37 9.42
C THR A 115 69.93 31.76 9.01
N ASP A 116 70.03 32.01 7.70
CA ASP A 116 70.52 33.24 7.07
C ASP A 116 69.39 34.19 6.58
N SER A 117 68.12 33.89 6.90
CA SER A 117 67.00 34.77 6.57
C SER A 117 67.15 36.16 7.18
N THR A 118 67.01 37.20 6.36
CA THR A 118 67.04 38.60 6.77
C THR A 118 65.66 39.07 7.23
N ALA A 119 65.60 40.17 7.99
CA ALA A 119 64.34 40.78 8.41
C ALA A 119 63.42 41.10 7.21
N GLN A 120 64.00 41.58 6.10
CA GLN A 120 63.26 41.84 4.86
C GLN A 120 62.70 40.55 4.26
N SER A 121 63.50 39.48 4.14
CA SER A 121 63.03 38.20 3.58
C SER A 121 61.89 37.57 4.41
N LEU A 122 61.90 37.74 5.74
CA LEU A 122 60.83 37.27 6.62
C LEU A 122 59.56 38.11 6.47
N LYS A 123 59.68 39.44 6.35
CA LYS A 123 58.55 40.34 6.09
C LYS A 123 57.93 40.07 4.71
N ASP A 124 58.75 39.88 3.69
CA ASP A 124 58.29 39.55 2.34
C ASP A 124 57.53 38.21 2.34
N ALA A 125 58.08 37.17 2.98
CA ALA A 125 57.41 35.88 3.14
C ALA A 125 56.09 35.98 3.90
N LYS A 126 56.03 36.84 4.94
CA LYS A 126 54.79 37.12 5.66
C LYS A 126 53.76 37.79 4.76
N SER A 127 54.14 38.86 4.03
CA SER A 127 53.25 39.56 3.10
C SER A 127 52.69 38.61 2.04
N THR A 128 53.55 37.79 1.44
CA THR A 128 53.12 36.79 0.46
C THR A 128 52.14 35.77 1.05
N LEU A 129 52.36 35.33 2.30
CA LEU A 129 51.44 34.41 2.97
C LEU A 129 50.10 35.08 3.33
N ASP A 130 50.11 36.32 3.84
CA ASP A 130 48.89 37.11 4.09
C ASP A 130 48.07 37.28 2.80
N GLU A 131 48.72 37.62 1.68
CA GLU A 131 48.09 37.76 0.37
C GLU A 131 47.49 36.44 -0.12
N ALA A 132 48.16 35.31 0.10
CA ALA A 132 47.65 33.98 -0.24
C ALA A 132 46.40 33.62 0.58
N ILE A 133 46.39 33.94 1.88
CA ILE A 133 45.23 33.74 2.77
C ILE A 133 44.04 34.61 2.29
N ALA A 134 44.27 35.90 2.04
CA ALA A 134 43.24 36.81 1.55
C ALA A 134 42.69 36.38 0.18
N THR A 135 43.56 35.89 -0.71
CA THR A 135 43.17 35.36 -2.03
C THR A 135 42.31 34.10 -1.89
N ALA A 136 42.63 33.20 -0.95
CA ALA A 136 41.86 32.00 -0.68
C ALA A 136 40.43 32.32 -0.19
N GLU A 137 40.32 33.26 0.77
CA GLU A 137 39.03 33.74 1.29
C GLU A 137 38.19 34.40 0.20
N LYS A 138 38.78 35.29 -0.59
CA LYS A 138 38.10 35.95 -1.70
C LYS A 138 37.62 34.95 -2.75
N THR A 139 38.47 34.01 -3.16
CA THR A 139 38.13 33.00 -4.18
C THR A 139 36.95 32.13 -3.73
N LYS A 140 36.93 31.71 -2.45
CA LYS A 140 35.80 30.97 -1.88
C LYS A 140 34.52 31.81 -1.88
N THR A 141 34.60 33.04 -1.40
CA THR A 141 33.44 33.94 -1.29
C THR A 141 32.83 34.24 -2.65
N ASP A 142 33.66 34.53 -3.64
CA ASP A 142 33.22 34.78 -5.02
C ASP A 142 32.58 33.53 -5.64
N PHE A 143 33.16 32.34 -5.41
CA PHE A 143 32.58 31.09 -5.89
C PHE A 143 31.21 30.81 -5.26
N ASP A 144 31.08 30.96 -3.94
CA ASP A 144 29.84 30.69 -3.21
C ASP A 144 28.71 31.65 -3.62
N ALA A 145 29.04 32.92 -3.82
CA ALA A 145 28.12 33.93 -4.30
C ALA A 145 27.65 33.64 -5.74
N ALA A 146 28.54 33.15 -6.61
CA ALA A 146 28.20 32.79 -7.98
C ALA A 146 27.44 31.46 -8.09
N ASN A 147 27.57 30.56 -7.10
CA ASN A 147 27.09 29.18 -7.16
C ASN A 147 26.23 28.78 -5.95
N THR A 148 25.42 29.70 -5.43
CA THR A 148 24.65 29.52 -4.17
C THR A 148 23.80 28.24 -4.15
N ASP A 149 23.10 27.94 -5.25
CA ASP A 149 22.28 26.72 -5.34
C ASP A 149 23.12 25.45 -5.31
N LEU A 150 24.27 25.45 -5.99
CA LEU A 150 25.20 24.32 -6.00
C LEU A 150 25.78 24.08 -4.61
N VAL A 151 26.25 25.13 -3.94
CA VAL A 151 26.80 25.04 -2.59
C VAL A 151 25.74 24.50 -1.61
N THR A 152 24.51 25.01 -1.71
CA THR A 152 23.39 24.55 -0.87
C THR A 152 23.09 23.07 -1.09
N GLU A 153 22.95 22.65 -2.35
CA GLU A 153 22.63 21.26 -2.68
C GLU A 153 23.78 20.30 -2.32
N TYR A 154 25.03 20.69 -2.61
CA TYR A 154 26.22 19.92 -2.24
C TYR A 154 26.31 19.71 -0.73
N ASN A 155 26.07 20.75 0.07
CA ASN A 155 26.08 20.66 1.53
C ASN A 155 24.95 19.77 2.07
N SER A 156 23.76 19.83 1.45
CA SER A 156 22.65 18.92 1.76
C SER A 156 23.00 17.45 1.47
N LEU A 157 23.63 17.20 0.32
CA LEU A 157 24.11 15.86 -0.07
C LEU A 157 25.18 15.35 0.90
N LYS A 158 26.15 16.19 1.25
CA LYS A 158 27.22 15.89 2.22
C LYS A 158 26.64 15.55 3.60
N LYS A 159 25.64 16.29 4.07
CA LYS A 159 24.92 15.97 5.31
C LYS A 159 24.23 14.61 5.23
N SER A 160 23.56 14.32 4.13
CA SER A 160 22.86 13.04 3.92
C SER A 160 23.82 11.85 3.91
N LEU A 161 25.02 12.02 3.34
CA LEU A 161 26.10 11.02 3.34
C LEU A 161 26.63 10.72 4.74
N ALA A 162 26.70 11.72 5.62
CA ALA A 162 27.14 11.52 7.01
C ALA A 162 26.18 10.62 7.82
N GLU A 163 24.93 10.48 7.37
CA GLU A 163 23.90 9.66 8.02
C GLU A 163 23.84 8.22 7.48
N GLU A 164 24.67 7.84 6.50
CA GLU A 164 24.61 6.55 5.78
C GLU A 164 24.50 5.34 6.71
N ALA A 165 25.42 5.20 7.66
CA ALA A 165 25.41 4.05 8.58
C ALA A 165 24.13 3.98 9.42
N THR A 166 23.65 5.12 9.91
CA THR A 166 22.42 5.21 10.70
C THR A 166 21.21 4.84 9.85
N ILE A 167 21.10 5.35 8.63
CA ILE A 167 20.00 5.05 7.72
C ILE A 167 19.99 3.57 7.32
N LEU A 168 21.15 3.01 6.95
CA LEU A 168 21.26 1.60 6.57
C LEU A 168 20.93 0.65 7.72
N ASP A 169 21.26 1.00 8.98
CA ASP A 169 20.86 0.20 10.14
C ASP A 169 19.33 0.08 10.29
N THR A 170 18.57 1.09 9.85
CA THR A 170 17.11 1.06 9.91
C THR A 170 16.45 0.12 8.90
N VAL A 171 17.19 -0.33 7.87
CA VAL A 171 16.72 -1.20 6.78
C VAL A 171 17.55 -2.48 6.65
N LYS A 172 18.20 -2.91 7.73
CA LYS A 172 19.07 -4.10 7.74
C LYS A 172 18.34 -5.44 7.77
N GLU A 173 17.05 -5.45 8.12
CA GLU A 173 16.25 -6.67 8.18
C GLU A 173 15.99 -7.18 6.75
N GLU A 174 15.96 -8.51 6.58
CA GLU A 174 15.84 -9.18 5.28
C GLU A 174 14.61 -8.74 4.48
N ASN A 175 13.49 -8.47 5.15
CA ASN A 175 12.26 -7.99 4.52
C ASN A 175 12.42 -6.61 3.82
N TYR A 176 13.49 -5.87 4.12
CA TYR A 176 13.77 -4.55 3.57
C TYR A 176 14.92 -4.56 2.55
N GLU A 177 15.39 -5.72 2.10
CA GLU A 177 16.59 -5.82 1.25
C GLU A 177 16.48 -4.96 -0.02
N ALA A 178 15.33 -4.96 -0.71
CA ALA A 178 15.12 -4.12 -1.88
C ALA A 178 15.18 -2.60 -1.56
N ILE A 179 14.74 -2.18 -0.37
CA ILE A 179 14.84 -0.80 0.10
C ILE A 179 16.31 -0.45 0.37
N LYS A 180 17.02 -1.35 1.06
CA LYS A 180 18.44 -1.22 1.36
C LYS A 180 19.26 -1.12 0.09
N ASP A 181 19.05 -2.00 -0.88
CA ASP A 181 19.75 -1.98 -2.18
C ASP A 181 19.55 -0.66 -2.92
N ASN A 182 18.32 -0.15 -2.95
CA ASN A 182 18.03 1.15 -3.55
C ASN A 182 18.78 2.28 -2.83
N ILE A 183 18.79 2.30 -1.49
CA ILE A 183 19.49 3.33 -0.70
C ILE A 183 21.02 3.22 -0.87
N VAL A 184 21.58 2.01 -0.83
CA VAL A 184 23.02 1.76 -1.05
C VAL A 184 23.44 2.23 -2.45
N LYS A 185 22.63 1.96 -3.47
CA LYS A 185 22.88 2.45 -4.84
C LYS A 185 22.93 3.98 -4.87
N LEU A 186 22.00 4.66 -4.20
CA LEU A 186 21.97 6.12 -4.14
C LEU A 186 23.18 6.70 -3.39
N TYR A 187 23.59 6.10 -2.26
CA TYR A 187 24.82 6.49 -1.57
C TYR A 187 26.07 6.27 -2.43
N THR A 188 26.12 5.17 -3.18
CA THR A 188 27.24 4.88 -4.10
C THR A 188 27.34 5.92 -5.21
N LEU A 189 26.22 6.39 -5.75
CA LEU A 189 26.18 7.48 -6.74
C LEU A 189 26.55 8.85 -6.13
N ALA A 190 26.23 9.07 -4.84
CA ALA A 190 26.48 10.34 -4.15
C ALA A 190 27.95 10.56 -3.77
N LYS A 191 28.65 9.50 -3.36
CA LYS A 191 30.03 9.59 -2.84
C LYS A 191 31.02 10.27 -3.80
N PRO A 192 31.08 9.94 -5.11
CA PRO A 192 31.99 10.58 -6.04
C PRO A 192 31.78 12.10 -6.17
N ILE A 193 30.53 12.57 -6.06
CA ILE A 193 30.19 13.99 -6.19
C ILE A 193 30.81 14.79 -5.05
N VAL A 194 30.68 14.31 -3.81
CA VAL A 194 31.27 14.97 -2.64
C VAL A 194 32.78 14.78 -2.59
N HIS A 195 33.30 13.65 -3.05
CA HIS A 195 34.75 13.42 -3.12
C HIS A 195 35.47 14.36 -4.10
N ALA A 196 34.81 14.75 -5.20
CA ALA A 196 35.38 15.70 -6.17
C ALA A 196 35.59 17.11 -5.60
N THR A 197 34.87 17.49 -4.53
CA THR A 197 34.82 18.84 -3.94
C THR A 197 34.21 19.90 -4.87
N LEU A 198 33.86 21.08 -4.33
CA LEU A 198 33.25 22.17 -5.10
C LEU A 198 34.24 22.83 -6.07
N ILE A 199 35.52 22.92 -5.68
CA ILE A 199 36.62 23.37 -6.56
C ILE A 199 37.72 22.30 -6.55
N PRO A 200 37.63 21.31 -7.47
CA PRO A 200 38.61 20.24 -7.59
C PRO A 200 40.02 20.75 -7.92
N VAL A 201 41.05 20.01 -7.52
CA VAL A 201 42.45 20.29 -7.91
C VAL A 201 42.61 20.24 -9.44
N GLU A 202 41.99 19.23 -10.05
CA GLU A 202 41.96 18.99 -11.49
C GLU A 202 40.51 18.75 -11.95
N GLY A 203 40.19 19.23 -13.16
CA GLY A 203 38.85 19.12 -13.74
C GLY A 203 37.93 20.29 -13.37
N SER A 204 36.65 20.13 -13.69
CA SER A 204 35.61 21.14 -13.49
C SER A 204 34.82 20.90 -12.20
N SER A 205 34.30 21.97 -11.61
CA SER A 205 33.35 21.89 -10.50
C SER A 205 32.15 20.99 -10.82
N PRO A 206 31.55 20.33 -9.81
CA PRO A 206 30.32 19.58 -9.99
C PRO A 206 29.21 20.45 -10.58
N GLU A 207 28.46 19.92 -11.54
CA GLU A 207 27.31 20.62 -12.12
C GLU A 207 26.09 20.48 -11.20
N LEU A 208 25.36 21.58 -10.97
CA LEU A 208 24.16 21.61 -10.12
C LEU A 208 23.16 20.50 -10.46
N ASN A 209 22.91 20.27 -11.76
CA ASN A 209 21.96 19.25 -12.20
C ASN A 209 22.42 17.83 -11.83
N LYS A 210 23.71 17.52 -11.96
CA LYS A 210 24.27 16.22 -11.56
C LYS A 210 24.18 16.01 -10.05
N VAL A 211 24.38 17.07 -9.26
CA VAL A 211 24.16 16.99 -7.80
C VAL A 211 22.69 16.69 -7.50
N LYS A 212 21.75 17.41 -8.12
CA LYS A 212 20.30 17.23 -7.92
C LYS A 212 19.79 15.85 -8.35
N GLU A 213 20.30 15.31 -9.44
CA GLU A 213 19.97 13.97 -9.95
C GLU A 213 20.21 12.86 -8.92
N VAL A 214 21.13 13.08 -7.97
CA VAL A 214 21.45 12.12 -6.91
C VAL A 214 20.90 12.53 -5.55
N SER A 215 21.00 13.82 -5.20
CA SER A 215 20.59 14.31 -3.88
C SER A 215 19.07 14.24 -3.67
N MET A 216 18.27 14.55 -4.69
CA MET A 216 16.81 14.54 -4.56
C MET A 216 16.26 13.12 -4.37
N PRO A 217 16.66 12.09 -5.16
CA PRO A 217 16.25 10.72 -4.90
C PRO A 217 16.73 10.19 -3.55
N LEU A 218 17.96 10.52 -3.13
CA LEU A 218 18.48 10.12 -1.82
C LEU A 218 17.68 10.73 -0.66
N ALA A 219 17.44 12.04 -0.69
CA ALA A 219 16.63 12.71 0.30
C ALA A 219 15.19 12.15 0.33
N THR A 220 14.62 11.86 -0.84
CA THR A 220 13.30 11.21 -0.95
C THR A 220 13.31 9.81 -0.33
N ALA A 221 14.34 9.01 -0.60
CA ALA A 221 14.46 7.66 -0.04
C ALA A 221 14.58 7.68 1.48
N ILE A 222 15.38 8.59 2.03
CA ILE A 222 15.51 8.80 3.47
C ILE A 222 14.16 9.21 4.08
N ALA A 223 13.48 10.20 3.49
CA ALA A 223 12.20 10.71 3.99
C ALA A 223 11.04 9.69 3.88
N ARG A 224 11.09 8.79 2.89
CA ARG A 224 10.05 7.79 2.61
C ARG A 224 10.36 6.40 3.17
N ASN A 225 11.45 6.25 3.91
CA ASN A 225 11.86 4.97 4.47
C ASN A 225 10.75 4.33 5.34
N THR A 226 10.14 5.09 6.25
CA THR A 226 9.04 4.59 7.10
C THR A 226 7.85 4.02 6.32
N PRO A 227 7.21 4.76 5.38
CA PRO A 227 6.10 4.20 4.61
C PRO A 227 6.52 3.05 3.67
N TRP A 228 7.76 3.03 3.18
CA TRP A 228 8.27 1.89 2.39
C TRP A 228 8.37 0.62 3.24
N LYS A 229 8.91 0.73 4.47
CA LYS A 229 8.95 -0.37 5.43
C LYS A 229 7.56 -0.88 5.77
N GLN A 230 6.60 0.00 6.03
CA GLN A 230 5.21 -0.39 6.29
C GLN A 230 4.59 -1.16 5.12
N ASN A 231 4.86 -0.75 3.89
CA ASN A 231 4.40 -1.49 2.71
C ASN A 231 5.08 -2.88 2.62
N ALA A 232 6.39 -2.96 2.82
CA ALA A 232 7.12 -4.24 2.82
C ALA A 232 6.60 -5.18 3.93
N ASP A 233 6.40 -4.67 5.14
CA ASP A 233 5.83 -5.41 6.26
C ASP A 233 4.42 -5.94 5.94
N ASN A 234 3.56 -5.09 5.36
CA ASN A 234 2.21 -5.48 4.96
C ASN A 234 2.23 -6.55 3.87
N LEU A 235 3.16 -6.47 2.91
CA LEU A 235 3.30 -7.46 1.84
C LEU A 235 3.77 -8.82 2.38
N VAL A 236 4.60 -8.86 3.41
CA VAL A 236 5.11 -10.11 3.99
C VAL A 236 4.10 -10.73 4.95
N LYS A 237 3.46 -9.92 5.81
CA LYS A 237 2.58 -10.39 6.90
C LYS A 237 1.09 -10.43 6.52
N SER A 238 0.74 -9.89 5.36
CA SER A 238 -0.64 -9.73 4.89
C SER A 238 -0.65 -9.47 3.37
N PHE A 239 -1.36 -8.44 2.92
CA PHE A 239 -1.50 -8.05 1.52
C PHE A 239 -1.78 -6.54 1.36
N VAL A 240 -1.65 -6.05 0.13
CA VAL A 240 -2.13 -4.75 -0.32
C VAL A 240 -3.39 -4.96 -1.15
N LYS A 241 -4.52 -4.38 -0.71
CA LYS A 241 -5.79 -4.39 -1.46
C LYS A 241 -5.81 -3.27 -2.48
N GLN A 242 -6.26 -3.60 -3.69
CA GLN A 242 -6.45 -2.70 -4.82
C GLN A 242 -7.91 -2.78 -5.24
N THR A 243 -8.68 -1.78 -4.82
CA THR A 243 -10.09 -1.65 -5.16
C THR A 243 -10.25 -1.26 -6.63
N LEU A 244 -11.19 -1.87 -7.33
CA LEU A 244 -11.43 -1.54 -8.73
C LEU A 244 -12.05 -0.15 -8.89
N LEU A 245 -11.56 0.61 -9.87
CA LEU A 245 -12.07 1.92 -10.20
C LEU A 245 -12.53 1.95 -11.66
N LYS A 246 -13.76 2.43 -11.93
CA LYS A 246 -14.29 2.50 -13.30
C LYS A 246 -13.36 3.27 -14.25
N LYS A 247 -12.71 4.34 -13.79
CA LYS A 247 -11.80 5.18 -14.61
C LYS A 247 -10.57 4.43 -15.14
N ASP A 248 -10.21 3.30 -14.52
CA ASP A 248 -9.04 2.51 -14.89
C ASP A 248 -9.39 1.41 -15.92
N LEU A 249 -10.67 1.32 -16.29
CA LEU A 249 -11.19 0.54 -17.40
C LEU A 249 -11.24 1.42 -18.66
N THR A 250 -10.58 0.99 -19.73
CA THR A 250 -10.43 1.75 -20.98
C THR A 250 -10.73 0.86 -22.19
N GLY A 251 -10.97 1.46 -23.36
CA GLY A 251 -11.22 0.72 -24.60
C GLY A 251 -12.57 0.02 -24.67
N VAL A 252 -13.48 0.31 -23.74
CA VAL A 252 -14.86 -0.19 -23.75
C VAL A 252 -15.67 0.62 -24.77
N THR A 253 -16.46 -0.07 -25.60
CA THR A 253 -17.33 0.58 -26.59
C THR A 253 -18.52 1.27 -25.91
N ASN A 254 -19.07 2.32 -26.52
CA ASN A 254 -20.26 3.01 -25.98
C ASN A 254 -21.46 2.07 -25.76
N THR A 255 -21.58 1.01 -26.56
CA THR A 255 -22.62 -0.03 -26.40
C THR A 255 -22.47 -0.87 -25.13
N ASN A 256 -21.24 -0.97 -24.60
CA ASN A 256 -20.90 -1.78 -23.43
C ASN A 256 -20.49 -0.92 -22.21
N ASP A 257 -20.50 0.42 -22.34
CA ASP A 257 -20.20 1.36 -21.24
C ASP A 257 -21.46 2.04 -20.68
N MET A 258 -22.62 1.36 -20.77
CA MET A 258 -23.82 1.88 -20.12
C MET A 258 -23.64 1.88 -18.59
N VAL A 259 -24.36 2.79 -17.92
CA VAL A 259 -24.43 2.78 -16.46
C VAL A 259 -25.08 1.46 -16.01
N GLN A 260 -24.56 0.85 -14.93
CA GLN A 260 -25.19 -0.34 -14.34
C GLN A 260 -26.69 -0.08 -14.06
N PRO A 261 -27.54 -1.10 -14.10
CA PRO A 261 -28.95 -0.95 -13.73
C PRO A 261 -29.12 -0.29 -12.36
N GLY A 262 -29.76 0.88 -12.33
CA GLY A 262 -29.90 1.67 -11.10
C GLY A 262 -30.76 0.99 -10.05
N ASN A 263 -31.54 -0.03 -10.43
CA ASN A 263 -32.31 -0.89 -9.55
C ASN A 263 -31.52 -2.11 -9.04
N TYR A 264 -30.23 -2.26 -9.34
CA TYR A 264 -29.42 -3.30 -8.73
C TYR A 264 -28.86 -2.83 -7.39
N SER A 265 -28.87 -3.73 -6.40
CA SER A 265 -28.14 -3.56 -5.15
C SER A 265 -26.91 -4.45 -5.10
N PHE A 266 -27.09 -5.72 -5.49
CA PHE A 266 -25.99 -6.66 -5.72
C PHE A 266 -25.52 -6.58 -7.17
N VAL A 267 -24.23 -6.83 -7.34
CA VAL A 267 -23.54 -6.77 -8.63
C VAL A 267 -22.85 -8.09 -8.95
N GLY A 268 -23.19 -9.17 -8.25
CA GLY A 268 -22.83 -10.54 -8.60
C GLY A 268 -24.07 -11.42 -8.44
N TYR A 269 -24.37 -12.21 -9.47
CA TYR A 269 -25.55 -13.08 -9.48
C TYR A 269 -25.14 -14.54 -9.66
N SER A 270 -25.84 -15.49 -9.04
CA SER A 270 -25.56 -16.93 -9.16
C SER A 270 -26.35 -17.62 -10.27
N VAL A 271 -26.96 -16.83 -11.16
CA VAL A 271 -27.71 -17.22 -12.35
C VAL A 271 -27.33 -16.29 -13.50
N ASP A 272 -27.65 -16.68 -14.72
CA ASP A 272 -27.33 -15.91 -15.92
C ASP A 272 -27.91 -14.50 -15.86
N VAL A 273 -27.11 -13.52 -16.27
CA VAL A 273 -27.56 -12.14 -16.49
C VAL A 273 -27.62 -11.89 -17.99
N PRO A 274 -28.81 -11.88 -18.61
CA PRO A 274 -28.94 -11.60 -20.03
C PRO A 274 -28.67 -10.11 -20.32
N ASN A 275 -28.28 -9.81 -21.57
CA ASN A 275 -28.19 -8.45 -22.12
C ASN A 275 -27.30 -7.46 -21.34
N VAL A 276 -26.22 -7.93 -20.73
CA VAL A 276 -25.23 -7.04 -20.09
C VAL A 276 -24.62 -6.08 -21.11
N ASN A 277 -24.82 -4.79 -20.88
CA ASN A 277 -24.33 -3.67 -21.69
C ASN A 277 -23.55 -2.63 -20.85
N TRP A 278 -23.15 -3.02 -19.63
CA TRP A 278 -22.26 -2.28 -18.76
C TRP A 278 -20.99 -3.10 -18.50
N ALA A 279 -19.84 -2.45 -18.46
CA ALA A 279 -18.56 -3.13 -18.24
C ALA A 279 -18.06 -3.05 -16.79
N PHE A 280 -18.68 -2.22 -15.95
CA PHE A 280 -18.33 -2.06 -14.54
C PHE A 280 -19.60 -1.96 -13.68
N ALA A 281 -19.60 -2.61 -12.52
CA ALA A 281 -20.66 -2.42 -11.55
C ALA A 281 -20.14 -2.48 -10.11
N GLN A 282 -20.74 -1.66 -9.24
CA GLN A 282 -20.45 -1.57 -7.81
C GLN A 282 -21.74 -1.76 -6.99
N ARG A 283 -21.60 -2.41 -5.84
CA ARG A 283 -22.69 -2.64 -4.89
C ARG A 283 -23.33 -1.32 -4.46
N VAL A 284 -24.66 -1.30 -4.46
CA VAL A 284 -25.47 -0.12 -4.09
C VAL A 284 -26.27 -0.42 -2.83
N VAL A 285 -26.18 0.46 -1.84
CA VAL A 285 -27.00 0.43 -0.63
C VAL A 285 -28.23 1.30 -0.82
N TRP A 286 -29.36 0.83 -0.31
CA TRP A 286 -30.64 1.52 -0.39
C TRP A 286 -31.05 2.06 0.96
N THR A 287 -31.87 3.10 0.97
CA THR A 287 -32.49 3.66 2.16
C THR A 287 -33.97 3.90 1.89
N ALA A 288 -34.75 4.14 2.93
CA ALA A 288 -36.14 4.60 2.82
C ALA A 288 -36.38 5.64 3.91
N PRO A 289 -37.17 6.71 3.64
CA PRO A 289 -37.61 7.64 4.67
C PRO A 289 -38.41 6.91 5.75
N ASP A 290 -38.29 7.34 7.01
CA ASP A 290 -38.97 6.71 8.16
C ASP A 290 -40.50 6.62 8.00
N SER A 291 -41.09 7.47 7.15
CA SER A 291 -42.53 7.54 6.87
C SER A 291 -42.99 6.93 5.54
N ASN A 292 -42.09 6.40 4.70
CA ASN A 292 -42.44 5.92 3.35
C ASN A 292 -41.82 4.54 3.05
N PRO A 293 -42.62 3.52 2.68
CA PRO A 293 -42.10 2.19 2.30
C PRO A 293 -41.31 2.19 0.98
N THR A 294 -41.26 3.32 0.27
CA THR A 294 -40.44 3.51 -0.93
C THR A 294 -38.96 3.54 -0.59
N VAL A 295 -38.21 2.60 -1.17
CA VAL A 295 -36.75 2.62 -1.09
C VAL A 295 -36.12 3.38 -2.26
N THR A 296 -35.04 4.09 -1.99
CA THR A 296 -34.18 4.78 -2.98
C THR A 296 -32.72 4.38 -2.80
N PRO A 297 -31.91 4.35 -3.87
CA PRO A 297 -30.47 4.21 -3.74
C PRO A 297 -29.90 5.35 -2.89
N ILE A 298 -28.94 5.04 -2.02
CA ILE A 298 -28.11 6.07 -1.41
C ILE A 298 -27.15 6.55 -2.49
N THR A 299 -27.38 7.76 -2.99
CA THR A 299 -26.44 8.43 -3.88
C THR A 299 -25.32 9.04 -3.05
N THR A 300 -24.09 8.64 -3.31
CA THR A 300 -22.89 9.33 -2.82
C THR A 300 -22.76 10.65 -3.59
N THR A 301 -23.53 11.67 -3.22
CA THR A 301 -23.64 12.96 -3.93
C THR A 301 -22.47 13.91 -3.67
N GLU A 302 -21.56 13.58 -2.77
CA GLU A 302 -20.32 14.34 -2.60
C GLU A 302 -19.22 13.63 -3.37
N GLU A 303 -18.58 14.34 -4.31
CA GLU A 303 -17.44 13.91 -5.14
C GLU A 303 -16.28 13.29 -4.33
N ASN A 304 -16.30 13.42 -3.00
CA ASN A 304 -15.30 12.90 -2.04
C ASN A 304 -15.85 11.88 -1.02
N SER A 305 -17.10 11.44 -1.14
CA SER A 305 -17.68 10.47 -0.18
C SER A 305 -17.18 9.05 -0.47
N ILE A 306 -16.61 8.39 0.55
CA ILE A 306 -16.17 7.00 0.46
C ILE A 306 -17.41 6.11 0.28
N PRO A 307 -17.48 5.25 -0.74
CA PRO A 307 -18.64 4.40 -0.95
C PRO A 307 -18.83 3.46 0.24
N LEU A 308 -20.10 3.23 0.62
CA LEU A 308 -20.45 2.34 1.74
C LEU A 308 -19.93 0.92 1.56
N SER A 309 -19.71 0.49 0.32
CA SER A 309 -19.04 -0.76 -0.02
C SER A 309 -18.15 -0.58 -1.24
N ASP A 310 -17.00 -1.27 -1.23
CA ASP A 310 -16.06 -1.31 -2.34
C ASP A 310 -16.15 -2.61 -3.15
N VAL A 311 -17.20 -3.41 -2.93
CA VAL A 311 -17.49 -4.62 -3.71
C VAL A 311 -17.91 -4.20 -5.12
N SER A 312 -17.01 -4.44 -6.08
CA SER A 312 -17.20 -4.11 -7.49
C SER A 312 -16.72 -5.23 -8.41
N TRP A 313 -17.20 -5.22 -9.64
CA TRP A 313 -16.82 -6.15 -10.68
C TRP A 313 -16.58 -5.42 -11.99
N ILE A 314 -15.51 -5.77 -12.68
CA ILE A 314 -15.43 -5.62 -14.13
C ILE A 314 -16.28 -6.76 -14.70
N TYR A 315 -17.34 -6.40 -15.43
CA TYR A 315 -18.27 -7.34 -16.03
C TYR A 315 -17.79 -7.86 -17.38
N ASN A 316 -16.98 -7.07 -18.07
CA ASN A 316 -16.70 -7.29 -19.48
C ASN A 316 -15.37 -6.63 -19.89
N LEU A 317 -14.49 -7.40 -20.53
CA LEU A 317 -13.29 -6.93 -21.25
C LEU A 317 -13.31 -7.42 -22.73
N ASN A 318 -14.50 -7.67 -23.25
CA ASN A 318 -14.77 -8.16 -24.58
C ASN A 318 -14.53 -7.02 -25.58
N ASN A 319 -14.01 -7.40 -26.74
CA ASN A 319 -13.56 -6.58 -27.88
C ASN A 319 -12.05 -6.29 -27.88
N ALA A 320 -11.49 -6.23 -29.10
CA ALA A 320 -10.11 -5.86 -29.35
C ALA A 320 -9.84 -4.42 -28.86
N GLY A 321 -9.31 -4.29 -27.65
CA GLY A 321 -8.90 -3.01 -27.07
C GLY A 321 -9.37 -2.74 -25.65
N ALA A 322 -10.38 -3.46 -25.13
CA ALA A 322 -10.84 -3.26 -23.76
C ALA A 322 -9.80 -3.77 -22.75
N LYS A 323 -9.44 -2.90 -21.79
CA LYS A 323 -8.33 -3.12 -20.86
C LYS A 323 -8.63 -2.55 -19.48
N TYR A 324 -8.18 -3.25 -18.45
CA TYR A 324 -8.14 -2.72 -17.09
C TYR A 324 -6.70 -2.56 -16.61
N THR A 325 -6.31 -1.35 -16.21
CA THR A 325 -4.93 -1.06 -15.77
C THR A 325 -4.87 -0.71 -14.30
N LEU A 326 -4.12 -1.49 -13.53
CA LEU A 326 -3.84 -1.24 -12.12
C LEU A 326 -2.41 -0.74 -11.95
N SER A 327 -2.21 0.25 -11.09
CA SER A 327 -0.88 0.68 -10.63
C SER A 327 -0.74 0.46 -9.13
N PHE A 328 0.40 -0.06 -8.68
CA PHE A 328 0.68 -0.27 -7.26
C PHE A 328 2.15 -0.02 -6.93
N ARG A 329 2.42 0.32 -5.67
CA ARG A 329 3.79 0.41 -5.16
C ARG A 329 4.18 -0.88 -4.47
N TYR A 330 5.40 -1.34 -4.76
CA TYR A 330 5.95 -2.58 -4.26
C TYR A 330 7.35 -2.35 -3.69
N PHE A 331 7.53 -2.68 -2.42
CA PHE A 331 8.80 -2.57 -1.69
C PHE A 331 9.21 -3.90 -1.02
N GLY A 332 8.63 -5.02 -1.44
CA GLY A 332 9.00 -6.34 -0.93
C GLY A 332 10.42 -6.74 -1.32
N ALA A 333 11.08 -7.53 -0.48
CA ALA A 333 12.46 -7.97 -0.68
C ALA A 333 12.67 -8.79 -1.97
N SER A 334 11.70 -9.67 -2.28
CA SER A 334 11.73 -10.48 -3.50
C SER A 334 11.11 -9.72 -4.69
N PRO A 335 11.68 -9.80 -5.91
CA PRO A 335 11.07 -9.27 -7.13
C PRO A 335 9.87 -10.11 -7.62
N THR A 336 9.37 -11.01 -6.77
CA THR A 336 8.20 -11.85 -7.02
C THR A 336 7.11 -11.56 -5.98
N ALA A 337 5.85 -11.64 -6.40
CA ALA A 337 4.68 -11.51 -5.53
C ALA A 337 3.54 -12.38 -6.06
N TYR A 338 2.49 -12.53 -5.27
CA TYR A 338 1.30 -13.25 -5.63
C TYR A 338 0.11 -12.29 -5.71
N LEU A 339 -0.56 -12.32 -6.85
CA LEU A 339 -1.79 -11.58 -7.11
C LEU A 339 -2.99 -12.52 -6.95
N TYR A 340 -3.94 -12.09 -6.13
CA TYR A 340 -5.22 -12.76 -5.94
C TYR A 340 -6.37 -11.85 -6.39
N PHE A 341 -7.40 -12.42 -6.99
CA PHE A 341 -8.66 -11.72 -7.27
C PHE A 341 -9.82 -12.71 -7.39
N PRO A 342 -11.04 -12.35 -6.94
CA PRO A 342 -12.20 -13.18 -7.17
C PRO A 342 -12.65 -13.08 -8.64
N TYR A 343 -13.13 -14.18 -9.21
CA TYR A 343 -13.62 -14.24 -10.58
C TYR A 343 -14.79 -15.22 -10.73
N LYS A 344 -15.64 -14.99 -11.74
CA LYS A 344 -16.79 -15.85 -12.08
C LYS A 344 -17.38 -15.51 -13.46
N LEU A 345 -18.31 -16.34 -13.97
CA LEU A 345 -19.00 -16.08 -15.24
C LEU A 345 -20.29 -15.28 -15.08
N VAL A 346 -20.58 -14.45 -16.07
CA VAL A 346 -21.88 -13.76 -16.20
C VAL A 346 -22.96 -14.72 -16.74
N LYS A 347 -22.59 -15.58 -17.70
CA LYS A 347 -23.47 -16.51 -18.39
C LYS A 347 -22.80 -17.87 -18.57
N ASN A 348 -23.59 -18.94 -18.52
CA ASN A 348 -23.06 -20.29 -18.71
C ASN A 348 -22.58 -20.54 -20.15
N ASP A 349 -23.23 -19.93 -21.14
CA ASP A 349 -22.88 -20.09 -22.56
C ASP A 349 -21.46 -19.58 -22.90
N ASP A 350 -20.88 -18.73 -22.05
CA ASP A 350 -19.53 -18.21 -22.23
C ASP A 350 -18.44 -19.17 -21.72
N ALA A 351 -18.80 -20.29 -21.07
CA ALA A 351 -17.87 -21.16 -20.35
C ALA A 351 -16.78 -21.78 -21.23
N SER A 352 -17.05 -22.03 -22.52
CA SER A 352 -16.07 -22.56 -23.47
C SER A 352 -15.16 -21.49 -24.09
N ASN A 353 -15.48 -20.20 -23.90
CA ASN A 353 -14.84 -19.08 -24.60
C ASN A 353 -14.02 -18.19 -23.65
N VAL A 354 -13.79 -18.65 -22.42
CA VAL A 354 -13.11 -17.87 -21.39
C VAL A 354 -11.65 -17.67 -21.75
N ALA A 355 -11.21 -16.42 -21.78
CA ALA A 355 -9.80 -16.09 -21.89
C ALA A 355 -9.47 -14.80 -21.14
N LEU A 356 -8.30 -14.77 -20.51
CA LEU A 356 -7.77 -13.60 -19.85
C LEU A 356 -6.24 -13.63 -19.97
N GLN A 357 -5.64 -12.46 -20.14
CA GLN A 357 -4.20 -12.29 -20.12
C GLN A 357 -3.83 -11.05 -19.32
N TYR A 358 -2.58 -10.97 -18.89
CA TYR A 358 -2.02 -9.79 -18.25
C TYR A 358 -0.66 -9.38 -18.81
N LYS A 359 -0.35 -8.08 -18.74
CA LYS A 359 0.99 -7.53 -18.96
C LYS A 359 1.47 -6.87 -17.69
N LEU A 360 2.64 -7.26 -17.20
CA LEU A 360 3.29 -6.60 -16.08
C LEU A 360 4.32 -5.59 -16.60
N ASN A 361 4.25 -4.34 -16.15
CA ASN A 361 5.22 -3.28 -16.43
C ASN A 361 5.46 -3.03 -17.93
N GLY A 362 4.43 -3.23 -18.76
CA GLY A 362 4.52 -3.09 -20.22
C GLY A 362 5.27 -4.22 -20.93
N GLY A 363 5.59 -5.31 -20.22
CA GLY A 363 6.21 -6.50 -20.82
C GLY A 363 5.24 -7.34 -21.65
N GLU A 364 5.71 -8.53 -22.02
CA GLU A 364 4.94 -9.50 -22.82
C GLU A 364 3.63 -9.91 -22.14
N ALA A 365 2.62 -10.17 -22.97
CA ALA A 365 1.34 -10.70 -22.50
C ALA A 365 1.52 -12.14 -22.01
N LYS A 366 0.99 -12.42 -20.82
CA LYS A 366 0.94 -13.74 -20.22
C LYS A 366 -0.50 -14.19 -20.11
N ALA A 367 -0.83 -15.33 -20.71
CA ALA A 367 -2.14 -15.95 -20.58
C ALA A 367 -2.40 -16.39 -19.13
N ILE A 368 -3.66 -16.34 -18.73
CA ILE A 368 -4.15 -16.93 -17.49
C ILE A 368 -4.95 -18.16 -17.90
N ASP A 369 -4.36 -19.33 -17.71
CA ASP A 369 -4.94 -20.59 -18.16
C ASP A 369 -5.97 -21.09 -17.16
N PHE A 370 -7.21 -21.20 -17.65
CA PHE A 370 -8.32 -21.80 -16.90
C PHE A 370 -8.41 -23.29 -17.23
N LYS A 371 -8.71 -24.11 -16.22
CA LYS A 371 -9.13 -25.49 -16.44
C LYS A 371 -10.36 -25.51 -17.35
N GLN A 372 -10.49 -26.53 -18.18
CA GLN A 372 -11.69 -26.72 -18.98
C GLN A 372 -12.90 -27.03 -18.09
N ALA A 373 -14.06 -26.48 -18.43
CA ALA A 373 -15.30 -26.78 -17.72
C ALA A 373 -15.67 -28.26 -17.91
N ALA A 374 -15.98 -28.96 -16.81
CA ALA A 374 -16.49 -30.32 -16.87
C ALA A 374 -17.83 -30.31 -17.65
N GLY A 375 -17.81 -30.88 -18.86
CA GLY A 375 -18.95 -30.87 -19.80
C GLY A 375 -18.60 -30.40 -21.22
N ALA A 376 -17.42 -29.80 -21.44
CA ALA A 376 -16.92 -29.46 -22.78
C ALA A 376 -16.22 -30.66 -23.45
N GLN A 377 -16.80 -31.85 -23.38
CA GLN A 377 -16.32 -32.96 -24.19
C GLN A 377 -17.01 -32.89 -25.55
N SER A 378 -16.27 -32.38 -26.53
CA SER A 378 -16.53 -32.61 -27.95
C SER A 378 -16.76 -34.10 -28.17
N THR A 379 -17.92 -34.45 -28.73
CA THR A 379 -18.20 -35.76 -29.28
C THR A 379 -17.22 -36.04 -30.43
N GLY A 380 -16.10 -36.66 -30.10
CA GLY A 380 -15.22 -37.38 -31.02
C GLY A 380 -14.97 -38.75 -30.39
N GLY A 381 -15.56 -39.79 -30.99
CA GLY A 381 -15.59 -41.14 -30.44
C GLY A 381 -14.21 -41.78 -30.28
N GLY A 382 -14.15 -42.67 -29.30
CA GLY A 382 -13.00 -43.50 -28.96
C GLY A 382 -13.12 -43.92 -27.50
N GLU A 383 -13.87 -45.00 -27.27
CA GLU A 383 -13.90 -45.69 -25.98
C GLU A 383 -12.48 -46.09 -25.59
N GLU A 384 -12.02 -45.68 -24.41
CA GLU A 384 -11.13 -46.52 -23.61
C GLU A 384 -11.23 -46.14 -22.12
N GLU A 385 -11.69 -47.12 -21.38
CA GLU A 385 -11.85 -47.17 -19.93
C GLU A 385 -10.46 -47.20 -19.27
N SER A 386 -10.19 -46.39 -18.24
CA SER A 386 -9.25 -46.82 -17.18
C SER A 386 -9.29 -45.95 -15.93
N LYS A 387 -9.10 -46.68 -14.82
CA LYS A 387 -9.24 -46.32 -13.42
C LYS A 387 -8.06 -45.50 -12.91
N GLU A 388 -8.33 -44.71 -11.87
CA GLU A 388 -7.35 -44.12 -10.96
C GLU A 388 -6.33 -45.15 -10.47
N LYS A 389 -5.04 -44.75 -10.48
CA LYS A 389 -4.08 -45.09 -9.43
C LYS A 389 -2.87 -44.16 -9.46
N GLU A 390 -2.59 -43.58 -8.29
CA GLU A 390 -1.32 -42.96 -7.90
C GLU A 390 -0.21 -44.02 -7.85
N GLU A 391 1.02 -43.67 -8.27
CA GLU A 391 2.27 -43.91 -7.51
C GLU A 391 3.53 -43.41 -8.28
N GLU A 392 4.50 -42.95 -7.50
CA GLU A 392 5.83 -42.43 -7.87
C GLU A 392 6.79 -43.53 -8.39
N LYS A 393 7.67 -43.20 -9.37
CA LYS A 393 9.15 -43.28 -9.28
C LYS A 393 9.88 -43.18 -10.64
N GLU A 394 11.17 -42.87 -10.51
CA GLU A 394 12.16 -42.33 -11.46
C GLU A 394 12.68 -43.23 -12.61
N ALA A 395 13.09 -42.55 -13.68
CA ALA A 395 14.25 -42.70 -14.60
C ALA A 395 14.58 -44.02 -15.35
N ASP A 396 14.57 -43.97 -16.70
CA ASP A 396 15.75 -43.81 -17.60
C ASP A 396 15.42 -44.28 -19.06
N GLY A 397 16.01 -43.66 -20.09
CA GLY A 397 16.06 -44.22 -21.45
C GLY A 397 15.66 -43.31 -22.64
N SER A 398 16.62 -42.49 -23.09
CA SER A 398 16.79 -41.73 -24.34
C SER A 398 15.94 -42.07 -25.60
N SER A 399 15.43 -41.01 -26.27
CA SER A 399 15.50 -40.85 -27.73
C SER A 399 15.35 -39.37 -28.13
N GLU A 400 16.30 -38.88 -28.92
CA GLU A 400 16.47 -37.50 -29.40
C GLU A 400 15.41 -37.07 -30.44
N GLY A 401 15.06 -35.78 -30.43
CA GLY A 401 14.21 -35.16 -31.44
C GLY A 401 13.91 -33.68 -31.21
N ALA A 402 14.88 -32.81 -31.56
CA ALA A 402 14.76 -31.38 -31.89
C ALA A 402 14.20 -30.38 -30.84
N ALA A 403 15.09 -29.50 -30.39
CA ALA A 403 14.89 -28.46 -29.38
C ALA A 403 14.02 -27.27 -29.84
N ASN A 404 13.14 -26.83 -28.95
CA ASN A 404 12.64 -25.45 -28.86
C ASN A 404 12.88 -24.99 -27.40
N PRO A 405 13.34 -23.76 -27.13
CA PRO A 405 13.96 -23.43 -25.85
C PRO A 405 12.94 -23.42 -24.71
N ALA A 406 13.39 -23.94 -23.56
CA ALA A 406 12.63 -24.19 -22.36
C ALA A 406 11.79 -22.99 -21.88
N MET A 407 10.48 -23.23 -21.74
CA MET A 407 9.62 -22.41 -20.88
C MET A 407 9.97 -22.68 -19.41
N PRO A 408 10.22 -21.65 -18.59
CA PRO A 408 10.38 -21.85 -17.16
C PRO A 408 9.01 -21.93 -16.46
N VAL A 409 8.91 -22.91 -15.56
CA VAL A 409 7.91 -23.13 -14.49
C VAL A 409 6.45 -23.36 -14.90
N THR A 410 6.00 -24.60 -14.69
CA THR A 410 4.62 -25.09 -14.79
C THR A 410 3.60 -24.13 -14.20
N ALA A 411 2.85 -23.41 -15.05
CA ALA A 411 1.67 -22.67 -14.63
C ALA A 411 0.60 -23.68 -14.18
N SER A 412 0.34 -23.75 -12.87
CA SER A 412 -0.84 -24.45 -12.37
C SER A 412 -2.08 -23.72 -12.88
N MET A 413 -2.87 -24.37 -13.74
CA MET A 413 -4.13 -23.81 -14.24
C MET A 413 -5.07 -23.45 -13.09
N ILE A 414 -5.75 -22.30 -13.19
CA ILE A 414 -6.78 -21.90 -12.21
C ILE A 414 -8.12 -22.56 -12.57
N GLU A 415 -9.02 -22.72 -11.60
CA GLU A 415 -10.30 -23.40 -11.84
C GLU A 415 -11.14 -22.74 -12.94
N ALA A 416 -11.91 -23.53 -13.69
CA ALA A 416 -12.88 -23.01 -14.64
C ALA A 416 -13.86 -22.07 -13.90
N PRO A 417 -14.13 -20.85 -14.40
CA PRO A 417 -15.14 -20.01 -13.79
C PRO A 417 -16.54 -20.60 -14.02
N THR A 418 -17.44 -20.39 -13.06
CA THR A 418 -18.84 -20.80 -13.18
C THR A 418 -19.76 -19.61 -12.93
N VAL A 419 -21.04 -19.72 -13.30
CA VAL A 419 -22.04 -18.72 -12.94
C VAL A 419 -22.43 -18.83 -11.47
N SER A 420 -22.52 -20.05 -10.94
CA SER A 420 -23.03 -20.33 -9.60
C SER A 420 -22.09 -19.93 -8.46
N ASP A 421 -20.79 -19.78 -8.72
CA ASP A 421 -19.75 -19.68 -7.70
C ASP A 421 -18.75 -18.57 -7.99
N ILE A 422 -18.17 -18.02 -6.92
CA ILE A 422 -17.02 -17.13 -6.97
C ILE A 422 -15.77 -17.98 -6.72
N LYS A 423 -14.87 -17.98 -7.69
CA LYS A 423 -13.54 -18.60 -7.59
C LYS A 423 -12.51 -17.52 -7.29
N ILE A 424 -11.31 -17.91 -6.87
CA ILE A 424 -10.23 -16.97 -6.52
C ILE A 424 -9.00 -17.36 -7.31
N ALA A 425 -8.56 -16.46 -8.19
CA ALA A 425 -7.35 -16.65 -8.96
C ALA A 425 -6.15 -16.40 -8.05
N LYS A 426 -5.05 -17.09 -8.32
CA LYS A 426 -3.73 -16.85 -7.73
C LYS A 426 -2.73 -16.85 -8.88
N ILE A 427 -1.99 -15.75 -9.04
CA ILE A 427 -1.02 -15.58 -10.12
C ILE A 427 0.32 -15.17 -9.52
N ALA A 428 1.38 -15.88 -9.86
CA ALA A 428 2.73 -15.45 -9.55
C ALA A 428 3.16 -14.32 -10.50
N LEU A 429 3.50 -13.17 -9.92
CA LEU A 429 4.10 -12.04 -10.61
C LEU A 429 5.63 -12.14 -10.44
N SER A 430 6.36 -12.02 -11.54
CA SER A 430 7.83 -12.00 -11.57
C SER A 430 8.33 -10.74 -12.24
N ASN A 431 9.53 -10.27 -11.90
CA ASN A 431 10.14 -9.04 -12.45
C ASN A 431 9.42 -7.76 -11.98
N LEU A 432 9.03 -7.73 -10.70
CA LEU A 432 8.54 -6.51 -10.07
C LEU A 432 9.68 -5.49 -9.94
N LYS A 433 9.39 -4.24 -10.28
CA LYS A 433 10.28 -3.10 -10.11
C LYS A 433 10.17 -2.61 -8.66
N PHE A 434 11.27 -2.10 -8.13
CA PHE A 434 11.22 -1.31 -6.89
C PHE A 434 10.29 -0.10 -7.11
N ASN A 435 9.41 0.17 -6.14
CA ASN A 435 8.41 1.23 -6.22
C ASN A 435 7.27 0.94 -7.21
N LEU A 436 7.07 1.75 -8.26
CA LEU A 436 5.85 1.72 -9.06
C LEU A 436 5.84 0.55 -10.05
N ASN A 437 4.75 -0.21 -10.03
CA ASN A 437 4.45 -1.30 -10.97
C ASN A 437 3.07 -1.11 -11.59
N THR A 438 2.89 -1.63 -12.80
CA THR A 438 1.60 -1.62 -13.52
C THR A 438 1.22 -3.01 -14.00
N ILE A 439 -0.07 -3.35 -13.91
CA ILE A 439 -0.65 -4.58 -14.48
C ILE A 439 -1.79 -4.16 -15.39
N GLU A 440 -1.74 -4.59 -16.65
CA GLU A 440 -2.82 -4.45 -17.63
C GLU A 440 -3.49 -5.82 -17.81
N PHE A 441 -4.81 -5.90 -17.61
CA PHE A 441 -5.64 -7.06 -17.94
C PHE A 441 -6.38 -6.84 -19.26
N SER A 442 -6.44 -7.86 -20.09
CA SER A 442 -7.19 -7.86 -21.36
C SER A 442 -7.59 -9.27 -21.78
N VAL A 443 -8.42 -9.37 -22.82
CA VAL A 443 -8.65 -10.63 -23.54
C VAL A 443 -7.60 -10.76 -24.66
N PRO A 444 -7.03 -11.96 -24.92
CA PRO A 444 -6.12 -12.17 -26.06
C PRO A 444 -6.74 -11.74 -27.40
N GLU A 445 -5.93 -11.14 -28.27
CA GLU A 445 -6.36 -10.75 -29.61
C GLU A 445 -6.75 -11.98 -30.45
N MET A 446 -7.84 -11.86 -31.20
CA MET A 446 -8.33 -12.92 -32.08
C MET A 446 -7.59 -12.87 -33.42
N ASN A 447 -6.48 -13.58 -33.54
CA ASN A 447 -5.77 -13.73 -34.81
C ASN A 447 -6.46 -14.79 -35.68
N GLY A 448 -7.54 -14.41 -36.36
CA GLY A 448 -8.24 -15.28 -37.32
C GLY A 448 -9.19 -16.32 -36.69
N GLU A 449 -9.44 -16.26 -35.38
CA GLU A 449 -10.44 -17.10 -34.70
C GLU A 449 -11.86 -16.59 -34.98
N THR A 450 -12.79 -17.50 -35.24
CA THR A 450 -14.21 -17.19 -35.50
C THR A 450 -15.06 -17.00 -34.23
N MET A 451 -14.56 -17.41 -33.06
CA MET A 451 -15.29 -17.34 -31.79
C MET A 451 -14.79 -16.20 -30.92
N MET A 452 -15.71 -15.34 -30.44
CA MET A 452 -15.38 -14.26 -29.52
C MET A 452 -14.96 -14.79 -28.16
N LYS A 453 -13.69 -14.56 -27.80
CA LYS A 453 -13.18 -14.78 -26.43
C LYS A 453 -13.83 -13.81 -25.44
N VAL A 454 -14.11 -14.29 -24.24
CA VAL A 454 -14.81 -13.54 -23.17
C VAL A 454 -13.96 -13.56 -21.90
N ALA A 455 -13.77 -12.40 -21.26
CA ALA A 455 -13.17 -12.38 -19.93
C ALA A 455 -14.19 -12.82 -18.87
N PRO A 456 -13.77 -13.54 -17.81
CA PRO A 456 -14.62 -13.69 -16.64
C PRO A 456 -14.87 -12.33 -16.00
N MET A 457 -15.89 -12.24 -15.14
CA MET A 457 -15.99 -11.10 -14.22
C MET A 457 -14.78 -11.10 -13.30
N ILE A 458 -14.18 -9.94 -13.06
CA ILE A 458 -12.99 -9.78 -12.20
C ILE A 458 -13.32 -8.79 -11.09
N GLY A 459 -13.04 -9.16 -9.84
CA GLY A 459 -13.23 -8.29 -8.68
C GLY A 459 -11.93 -7.64 -8.19
N ASN A 460 -11.97 -7.07 -6.98
CA ASN A 460 -10.86 -6.40 -6.33
C ASN A 460 -9.61 -7.28 -6.27
N MET A 461 -8.44 -6.64 -6.35
CA MET A 461 -7.15 -7.30 -6.47
C MET A 461 -6.37 -7.22 -5.15
N TYR A 462 -5.61 -8.26 -4.84
CA TYR A 462 -4.87 -8.40 -3.58
C TYR A 462 -3.46 -8.87 -3.86
N ILE A 463 -2.46 -8.13 -3.42
CA ILE A 463 -1.05 -8.40 -3.72
C ILE A 463 -0.31 -8.72 -2.41
N THR A 464 0.39 -9.84 -2.36
CA THR A 464 1.22 -10.25 -1.22
C THR A 464 2.58 -10.74 -1.71
N SER A 465 3.63 -10.54 -0.94
CA SER A 465 4.98 -11.08 -1.26
C SER A 465 5.21 -12.48 -0.69
N SER A 466 4.30 -12.99 0.14
CA SER A 466 4.39 -14.32 0.75
C SER A 466 3.32 -15.25 0.19
N ASP A 467 3.68 -16.51 -0.01
CA ASP A 467 2.75 -17.57 -0.42
C ASP A 467 2.18 -18.37 0.75
N ASP A 468 2.33 -17.85 1.97
CA ASP A 468 1.94 -18.59 3.17
C ASP A 468 0.42 -18.69 3.26
N GLU A 469 -0.06 -19.85 3.75
CA GLU A 469 -1.49 -20.10 3.97
C GLU A 469 -2.13 -19.05 4.91
N THR A 470 -1.36 -18.45 5.81
CA THR A 470 -1.82 -17.33 6.66
C THR A 470 -2.26 -16.13 5.83
N ASN A 471 -1.45 -15.71 4.85
CA ASN A 471 -1.79 -14.56 4.00
C ASN A 471 -2.94 -14.90 3.05
N LYS A 472 -2.94 -16.10 2.47
CA LYS A 472 -4.07 -16.59 1.68
C LYS A 472 -5.38 -16.55 2.47
N LYS A 473 -5.36 -16.98 3.73
CA LYS A 473 -6.52 -16.91 4.63
C LYS A 473 -6.98 -15.48 4.86
N LEU A 474 -6.06 -14.55 5.14
CA LEU A 474 -6.38 -13.12 5.31
C LEU A 474 -6.96 -12.49 4.04
N ILE A 475 -6.45 -12.87 2.87
CA ILE A 475 -6.97 -12.42 1.57
C ILE A 475 -8.39 -12.94 1.37
N TYR A 476 -8.65 -14.22 1.63
CA TYR A 476 -9.98 -14.81 1.49
C TYR A 476 -10.95 -14.17 2.48
N ASP A 477 -10.50 -13.94 3.72
CA ASP A 477 -11.25 -13.22 4.73
C ASP A 477 -11.64 -11.82 4.23
N SER A 478 -10.71 -11.09 3.61
CA SER A 478 -11.00 -9.77 3.03
C SER A 478 -11.89 -9.80 1.79
N ILE A 479 -11.80 -10.83 0.94
CA ILE A 479 -12.67 -10.98 -0.24
C ILE A 479 -14.11 -11.20 0.22
N PHE A 480 -14.33 -12.12 1.16
CA PHE A 480 -15.69 -12.51 1.55
C PHE A 480 -16.21 -11.80 2.80
N GLY A 481 -15.48 -10.78 3.27
CA GLY A 481 -15.88 -10.00 4.45
C GLY A 481 -15.92 -10.85 5.71
N ASN A 482 -15.08 -11.86 5.84
CA ASN A 482 -15.01 -12.71 7.02
C ASN A 482 -14.15 -12.05 8.09
N ILE A 483 -14.70 -11.93 9.30
CA ILE A 483 -14.03 -11.41 10.48
C ILE A 483 -13.86 -12.57 11.44
N GLN A 484 -12.60 -12.93 11.67
CA GLN A 484 -12.23 -14.06 12.51
C GLN A 484 -12.13 -13.59 13.95
N SER A 485 -12.66 -14.38 14.86
CA SER A 485 -12.58 -14.13 16.29
C SER A 485 -12.24 -15.43 17.01
N GLN A 486 -11.24 -15.36 17.87
CA GLN A 486 -10.86 -16.45 18.76
C GLN A 486 -10.83 -15.87 20.17
N LYS A 487 -11.76 -16.31 21.01
CA LYS A 487 -11.81 -15.92 22.42
C LYS A 487 -11.81 -17.20 23.27
N ASP A 488 -10.85 -17.29 24.19
CA ASP A 488 -10.58 -18.50 24.96
C ASP A 488 -10.39 -19.72 24.04
N SER A 489 -11.23 -20.75 24.16
CA SER A 489 -11.25 -21.95 23.32
C SER A 489 -12.39 -21.96 22.29
N GLN A 490 -12.98 -20.81 21.97
CA GLN A 490 -14.09 -20.71 21.02
C GLN A 490 -13.68 -19.89 19.80
N SER A 491 -13.67 -20.55 18.63
CA SER A 491 -13.39 -19.94 17.33
C SER A 491 -14.70 -19.61 16.61
N SER A 492 -14.78 -18.42 16.02
CA SER A 492 -15.93 -18.00 15.24
C SER A 492 -15.52 -17.15 14.05
N VAL A 493 -16.37 -17.14 13.03
CA VAL A 493 -16.23 -16.28 11.85
C VAL A 493 -17.53 -15.53 11.61
N THR A 494 -17.46 -14.21 11.55
CA THR A 494 -18.58 -13.35 11.20
C THR A 494 -18.47 -12.92 9.74
N VAL A 495 -19.54 -13.05 8.96
CA VAL A 495 -19.62 -12.56 7.58
C VAL A 495 -20.24 -11.17 7.58
N ASP A 496 -19.46 -10.17 7.17
CA ASP A 496 -19.94 -8.82 6.87
C ASP A 496 -20.66 -8.81 5.52
N LEU A 497 -21.99 -8.78 5.56
CA LEU A 497 -22.82 -8.85 4.36
C LEU A 497 -22.73 -7.59 3.50
N LEU A 498 -22.24 -6.46 4.03
CA LEU A 498 -22.06 -5.21 3.29
C LEU A 498 -20.71 -5.16 2.57
N LYS A 499 -19.66 -5.72 3.18
CA LYS A 499 -18.28 -5.62 2.67
C LYS A 499 -17.79 -6.86 1.92
N GLY A 500 -18.39 -8.03 2.14
CA GLY A 500 -17.99 -9.28 1.47
C GLY A 500 -18.61 -9.48 0.08
N TYR A 501 -17.84 -10.06 -0.84
CA TYR A 501 -18.37 -10.58 -2.11
C TYR A 501 -19.43 -11.66 -1.86
N SER A 502 -20.57 -11.55 -2.54
CA SER A 502 -21.73 -12.42 -2.34
C SER A 502 -22.55 -12.48 -3.63
N LEU A 503 -23.43 -13.48 -3.75
CA LEU A 503 -24.27 -13.67 -4.93
C LEU A 503 -25.76 -13.61 -4.57
N ALA A 504 -26.58 -12.99 -5.41
CA ALA A 504 -28.04 -13.10 -5.37
C ALA A 504 -28.54 -13.88 -6.60
N THR A 505 -29.78 -14.36 -6.59
CA THR A 505 -30.43 -14.87 -7.81
C THR A 505 -31.49 -13.93 -8.37
N SER A 506 -31.75 -12.80 -7.70
CA SER A 506 -32.72 -11.80 -8.12
C SER A 506 -32.18 -10.39 -7.90
N SER A 507 -32.41 -9.52 -8.87
CA SER A 507 -32.18 -8.07 -8.77
C SER A 507 -33.04 -7.39 -7.69
N ASN A 508 -34.10 -8.07 -7.24
CA ASN A 508 -34.96 -7.59 -6.15
C ASN A 508 -34.32 -7.75 -4.77
N THR A 509 -33.41 -8.72 -4.58
CA THR A 509 -32.67 -8.87 -3.32
C THR A 509 -31.76 -7.66 -3.16
N TYR A 510 -31.75 -7.03 -1.99
CA TYR A 510 -31.06 -5.76 -1.80
C TYR A 510 -30.58 -5.51 -0.38
N ILE A 511 -29.57 -4.65 -0.24
CA ILE A 511 -29.07 -4.16 1.03
C ILE A 511 -29.77 -2.85 1.35
N ARG A 512 -30.40 -2.79 2.53
CA ARG A 512 -31.05 -1.59 3.05
C ARG A 512 -30.36 -1.11 4.31
N GLN A 513 -30.10 0.19 4.36
CA GLN A 513 -29.76 0.93 5.57
C GLN A 513 -31.02 1.17 6.40
N PHE A 514 -30.92 0.87 7.69
CA PHE A 514 -31.91 1.22 8.70
C PHE A 514 -31.23 2.09 9.76
N MET A 515 -31.94 3.12 10.20
CA MET A 515 -31.52 4.02 11.28
C MET A 515 -32.33 3.72 12.53
N HIS A 516 -31.88 4.20 13.69
CA HIS A 516 -32.64 4.13 14.96
C HIS A 516 -33.01 2.70 15.44
N LEU A 517 -32.26 1.68 15.00
CA LEU A 517 -32.46 0.28 15.45
C LEU A 517 -31.62 -0.09 16.68
N ASP A 518 -30.67 0.77 17.07
CA ASP A 518 -29.87 0.65 18.29
C ASP A 518 -29.87 1.96 19.09
N THR A 519 -29.35 1.91 20.31
CA THR A 519 -29.26 3.07 21.22
C THR A 519 -28.23 4.10 20.80
N ASP A 520 -27.28 3.71 19.94
CA ASP A 520 -26.17 4.56 19.48
C ASP A 520 -26.54 5.34 18.20
N ASN A 521 -27.75 5.09 17.66
CA ASN A 521 -28.23 5.58 16.39
C ASN A 521 -27.29 5.28 15.21
N LYS A 522 -26.58 4.15 15.27
CA LYS A 522 -25.69 3.72 14.19
C LYS A 522 -26.50 3.10 13.06
N PRO A 523 -26.12 3.34 11.79
CA PRO A 523 -26.78 2.68 10.67
C PRO A 523 -26.54 1.17 10.72
N ILE A 524 -27.62 0.40 10.58
CA ILE A 524 -27.58 -1.05 10.44
C ILE A 524 -27.93 -1.41 9.00
N TYR A 525 -27.13 -2.29 8.39
CA TYR A 525 -27.31 -2.72 7.01
C TYR A 525 -27.85 -4.15 6.98
N LEU A 526 -29.02 -4.34 6.39
CA LEU A 526 -29.68 -5.64 6.32
C LEU A 526 -30.00 -6.02 4.88
N VAL A 527 -29.83 -7.30 4.54
CA VAL A 527 -30.20 -7.89 3.26
C VAL A 527 -31.68 -8.29 3.30
N GLY A 528 -32.48 -7.77 2.39
CA GLY A 528 -33.92 -8.05 2.28
C GLY A 528 -34.31 -8.73 0.98
N LEU A 529 -35.57 -9.18 0.92
CA LEU A 529 -36.16 -9.90 -0.21
C LEU A 529 -35.34 -11.14 -0.61
N ILE A 530 -34.99 -11.94 0.40
CA ILE A 530 -34.55 -13.32 0.22
C ILE A 530 -35.80 -14.19 0.31
N GLY A 531 -36.00 -15.08 -0.66
CA GLY A 531 -37.23 -15.84 -0.79
C GLY A 531 -38.42 -15.04 -1.36
N GLY A 532 -39.57 -15.72 -1.41
CA GLY A 532 -40.88 -15.19 -1.77
C GLY A 532 -41.02 -14.51 -3.14
N GLN A 533 -42.22 -13.97 -3.40
CA GLN A 533 -42.61 -13.46 -4.73
C GLN A 533 -42.66 -11.93 -4.80
N GLN A 534 -42.58 -11.26 -3.65
CA GLN A 534 -42.80 -9.82 -3.59
C GLN A 534 -41.78 -9.08 -4.47
N PRO A 535 -42.22 -8.15 -5.33
CA PRO A 535 -41.31 -7.28 -6.05
C PRO A 535 -40.75 -6.22 -5.08
N ARG A 536 -39.64 -5.60 -5.45
CA ARG A 536 -39.14 -4.43 -4.74
C ARG A 536 -39.90 -3.19 -5.22
N PHE A 537 -40.53 -2.46 -4.31
CA PHE A 537 -41.31 -1.26 -4.65
C PHE A 537 -40.46 0.02 -4.50
N SER A 538 -40.36 0.80 -5.58
CA SER A 538 -39.80 2.16 -5.57
C SER A 538 -40.88 3.17 -6.01
N GLY A 539 -41.27 4.10 -5.12
CA GLY A 539 -42.12 5.25 -5.42
C GLY A 539 -43.61 4.99 -5.22
N ASN A 540 -44.41 6.05 -5.03
CA ASN A 540 -45.88 6.03 -5.06
C ASN A 540 -46.35 6.56 -6.44
N THR A 541 -46.70 5.68 -7.38
CA THR A 541 -47.56 5.89 -8.58
C THR A 541 -47.37 4.70 -9.54
N GLN A 542 -48.31 4.38 -10.41
CA GLN A 542 -48.31 3.11 -11.17
C GLN A 542 -47.21 2.93 -12.26
N ASN A 543 -46.24 3.85 -12.41
CA ASN A 543 -45.16 3.76 -13.42
C ASN A 543 -43.75 3.64 -12.77
N ARG A 544 -43.48 2.54 -12.04
CA ARG A 544 -42.38 2.39 -11.05
C ARG A 544 -41.06 1.75 -11.53
N GLN A 545 -40.78 1.71 -12.83
CA GLN A 545 -39.52 1.14 -13.38
C GLN A 545 -38.81 2.06 -14.38
N SER A 546 -39.39 3.21 -14.73
CA SER A 546 -38.82 4.16 -15.71
C SER A 546 -37.90 5.24 -15.10
N GLN A 547 -37.71 5.24 -13.77
CA GLN A 547 -36.96 6.29 -13.07
C GLN A 547 -35.48 5.95 -12.81
N PHE A 548 -35.06 4.69 -13.02
CA PHE A 548 -33.67 4.28 -12.86
C PHE A 548 -32.98 4.17 -14.22
N PRO A 549 -31.72 4.62 -14.34
CA PRO A 549 -30.93 4.38 -15.56
C PRO A 549 -30.81 2.86 -15.80
N ASN A 550 -30.88 2.46 -17.07
CA ASN A 550 -30.71 1.07 -17.52
C ASN A 550 -31.61 0.08 -16.74
N ASN A 551 -32.94 0.23 -16.85
CA ASN A 551 -33.98 -0.38 -16.01
C ASN A 551 -34.17 -1.92 -16.16
N MET A 552 -33.11 -2.69 -15.97
CA MET A 552 -33.11 -4.13 -16.12
C MET A 552 -33.73 -4.85 -14.92
N THR A 553 -34.67 -5.77 -15.17
CA THR A 553 -35.37 -6.51 -14.11
C THR A 553 -34.83 -7.92 -13.90
N ASN A 554 -34.05 -8.45 -14.84
CA ASN A 554 -33.37 -9.74 -14.69
C ASN A 554 -32.05 -9.59 -13.92
N PRO A 555 -31.50 -10.68 -13.34
CA PRO A 555 -32.21 -11.93 -13.09
C PRO A 555 -33.33 -11.71 -12.07
N ASN A 556 -34.42 -12.47 -12.18
CA ASN A 556 -35.62 -12.28 -11.35
C ASN A 556 -36.16 -13.59 -10.79
N GLN A 557 -35.31 -14.39 -10.15
CA GLN A 557 -35.79 -15.56 -9.43
C GLN A 557 -36.77 -15.16 -8.30
N THR A 558 -37.74 -16.03 -8.02
CA THR A 558 -38.79 -15.85 -7.01
C THR A 558 -38.92 -17.10 -6.13
N ASN A 559 -39.72 -17.00 -5.07
CA ASN A 559 -39.95 -18.08 -4.10
C ASN A 559 -38.63 -18.61 -3.54
N ILE A 560 -38.54 -19.92 -3.33
CA ILE A 560 -37.32 -20.62 -2.91
C ILE A 560 -36.20 -20.58 -3.97
N SER A 561 -36.44 -20.08 -5.18
CA SER A 561 -35.33 -19.86 -6.13
C SER A 561 -34.66 -18.51 -5.89
N ARG A 562 -35.27 -17.59 -5.13
CA ARG A 562 -34.70 -16.29 -4.76
C ARG A 562 -33.74 -16.42 -3.56
N THR A 563 -32.53 -16.89 -3.83
CA THR A 563 -31.51 -17.15 -2.82
C THR A 563 -30.50 -16.00 -2.70
N PHE A 564 -29.83 -16.00 -1.56
CA PHE A 564 -28.64 -15.20 -1.30
C PHE A 564 -27.50 -16.12 -0.88
N THR A 565 -26.32 -15.96 -1.46
CA THR A 565 -25.15 -16.82 -1.20
C THR A 565 -24.01 -16.01 -0.61
N VAL A 566 -23.44 -16.51 0.47
CA VAL A 566 -22.24 -15.98 1.14
C VAL A 566 -21.17 -17.05 1.20
N TYR A 567 -19.94 -16.64 1.51
CA TYR A 567 -18.81 -17.55 1.68
C TYR A 567 -18.21 -17.38 3.07
N VAL A 568 -17.88 -18.51 3.70
CA VAL A 568 -17.42 -18.59 5.08
C VAL A 568 -16.09 -19.33 5.12
N ASN A 569 -15.03 -18.60 5.45
CA ASN A 569 -13.69 -19.15 5.65
C ASN A 569 -13.58 -19.72 7.07
N ALA A 570 -13.94 -20.99 7.25
CA ALA A 570 -13.93 -21.63 8.56
C ALA A 570 -12.48 -21.92 9.01
N PRO A 571 -12.13 -21.61 10.28
CA PRO A 571 -10.77 -21.81 10.77
C PRO A 571 -10.35 -23.28 10.86
N GLN A 572 -11.30 -24.21 10.95
CA GLN A 572 -11.08 -25.65 11.03
C GLN A 572 -12.33 -26.42 10.58
N ASP A 573 -12.18 -27.72 10.34
CA ASP A 573 -13.33 -28.62 10.17
C ASP A 573 -14.19 -28.65 11.44
N GLY A 574 -15.51 -28.69 11.28
CA GLY A 574 -16.40 -28.93 12.41
C GLY A 574 -17.86 -28.54 12.19
N SER A 575 -18.64 -28.67 13.27
CA SER A 575 -20.02 -28.22 13.34
C SER A 575 -20.09 -26.83 13.96
N TYR A 576 -20.82 -25.92 13.32
CA TYR A 576 -20.91 -24.51 13.70
C TYR A 576 -22.34 -24.13 14.05
N TYR A 577 -22.53 -23.49 15.20
CA TYR A 577 -23.75 -22.75 15.50
C TYR A 577 -23.81 -21.47 14.67
N ILE A 578 -25.02 -21.00 14.38
CA ILE A 578 -25.26 -19.81 13.56
C ILE A 578 -26.03 -18.80 14.41
N SER A 579 -25.55 -17.58 14.45
CA SER A 579 -26.26 -16.46 15.06
C SER A 579 -26.27 -15.25 14.14
N GLY A 580 -27.23 -14.36 14.36
CA GLY A 580 -27.37 -13.16 13.55
C GLY A 580 -28.48 -12.24 14.04
N GLN A 581 -28.50 -11.05 13.46
CA GLN A 581 -29.56 -10.08 13.67
C GLN A 581 -30.57 -10.14 12.53
N TYR A 582 -31.83 -9.89 12.83
CA TYR A 582 -32.89 -9.85 11.83
C TYR A 582 -33.88 -8.73 12.11
N LEU A 583 -34.58 -8.29 11.07
CA LEU A 583 -35.72 -7.39 11.18
C LEU A 583 -36.91 -7.97 10.42
N ASN A 584 -38.03 -8.11 11.12
CA ASN A 584 -39.29 -8.56 10.55
C ASN A 584 -40.40 -7.64 11.05
N GLY A 585 -40.73 -6.57 10.33
CA GLY A 585 -41.73 -5.59 10.77
C GLY A 585 -43.18 -6.07 10.73
N SER A 586 -43.41 -7.35 11.00
CA SER A 586 -44.71 -8.00 11.07
C SER A 586 -44.73 -9.06 12.17
N MET A 587 -45.88 -9.20 12.82
CA MET A 587 -46.15 -10.29 13.77
C MET A 587 -46.23 -11.67 13.10
N THR A 588 -46.32 -11.72 11.76
CA THR A 588 -46.25 -12.98 11.00
C THR A 588 -44.81 -13.48 11.04
N ALA A 589 -44.59 -14.63 11.68
CA ALA A 589 -43.27 -15.23 11.78
C ALA A 589 -42.72 -15.60 10.39
N ARG A 590 -41.46 -15.26 10.16
CA ARG A 590 -40.68 -15.67 8.99
C ARG A 590 -39.64 -16.69 9.41
N ASN A 591 -39.17 -17.48 8.45
CA ASN A 591 -38.17 -18.51 8.68
C ASN A 591 -37.00 -18.31 7.72
N LEU A 592 -35.84 -18.82 8.14
CA LEU A 592 -34.58 -18.73 7.40
C LEU A 592 -33.98 -20.12 7.27
N LYS A 593 -33.56 -20.51 6.08
CA LYS A 593 -32.83 -21.75 5.83
C LYS A 593 -31.42 -21.43 5.31
N LEU A 594 -30.42 -22.09 5.90
CA LEU A 594 -29.02 -22.06 5.47
C LEU A 594 -28.57 -23.46 5.07
N SER A 595 -27.80 -23.57 3.99
CA SER A 595 -27.32 -24.85 3.45
C SER A 595 -25.90 -24.73 2.88
N THR A 596 -25.08 -25.77 3.04
CA THR A 596 -23.78 -25.92 2.36
C THR A 596 -23.85 -26.55 0.96
N GLY A 597 -25.04 -26.98 0.51
CA GLY A 597 -25.24 -27.48 -0.84
C GLY A 597 -26.55 -27.00 -1.49
N THR A 598 -26.83 -27.52 -2.68
CA THR A 598 -28.01 -27.12 -3.47
C THR A 598 -29.29 -27.43 -2.70
N ILE A 599 -30.07 -26.38 -2.41
CA ILE A 599 -31.31 -26.49 -1.65
C ILE A 599 -32.33 -27.30 -2.46
N GLY A 600 -32.86 -28.39 -1.88
CA GLY A 600 -34.01 -29.13 -2.41
C GLY A 600 -33.72 -30.41 -3.19
N THR A 601 -32.46 -30.89 -3.25
CA THR A 601 -32.10 -32.09 -4.04
C THR A 601 -31.84 -33.36 -3.22
N GLY A 602 -32.11 -33.39 -1.91
CA GLY A 602 -32.09 -34.61 -1.09
C GLY A 602 -30.74 -35.34 -0.94
N SER A 603 -29.66 -34.81 -1.53
CA SER A 603 -28.29 -35.30 -1.29
C SER A 603 -27.68 -34.63 -0.06
N SER A 604 -26.58 -35.20 0.45
CA SER A 604 -25.85 -34.91 1.70
C SER A 604 -25.51 -33.43 1.98
N THR A 605 -26.52 -32.57 2.16
CA THR A 605 -26.38 -31.16 2.51
C THR A 605 -26.49 -30.98 4.02
N SER A 606 -25.62 -30.16 4.61
CA SER A 606 -25.82 -29.71 5.98
C SER A 606 -26.79 -28.54 5.95
N GLU A 607 -27.99 -28.71 6.50
CA GLU A 607 -29.03 -27.69 6.49
C GLU A 607 -29.39 -27.25 7.91
N VAL A 608 -29.63 -25.95 8.10
CA VAL A 608 -30.14 -25.40 9.35
C VAL A 608 -31.31 -24.49 9.03
N THR A 609 -32.47 -24.78 9.61
CA THR A 609 -33.66 -23.94 9.48
C THR A 609 -33.95 -23.24 10.79
N VAL A 610 -33.83 -21.91 10.81
CA VAL A 610 -34.22 -21.05 11.92
C VAL A 610 -35.67 -20.63 11.73
N THR A 611 -36.54 -20.95 12.69
CA THR A 611 -37.98 -20.68 12.59
C THR A 611 -38.46 -19.68 13.63
N GLY A 612 -39.62 -19.07 13.37
CA GLY A 612 -40.29 -18.22 14.37
C GLY A 612 -39.73 -16.79 14.47
N LEU A 613 -38.98 -16.32 13.46
CA LEU A 613 -38.36 -14.99 13.48
C LEU A 613 -39.45 -13.93 13.27
N LYS A 614 -39.84 -13.24 14.34
CA LYS A 614 -40.87 -12.18 14.35
C LYS A 614 -40.35 -10.91 15.03
N SER A 615 -40.78 -9.74 14.56
CA SER A 615 -40.66 -8.48 15.29
C SER A 615 -41.99 -7.74 15.22
N LYS A 616 -42.34 -7.00 16.26
CA LYS A 616 -43.66 -6.33 16.33
C LYS A 616 -43.71 -5.08 15.45
N ASP A 617 -42.55 -4.54 15.07
CA ASP A 617 -42.40 -3.28 14.34
C ASP A 617 -41.11 -3.26 13.51
N TRP A 618 -40.94 -2.21 12.71
CA TRP A 618 -39.75 -1.97 11.88
C TRP A 618 -38.59 -1.30 12.63
N ASN A 619 -38.74 -1.08 13.95
CA ASN A 619 -37.79 -0.32 14.77
C ASN A 619 -37.04 -1.21 15.78
N THR A 620 -37.51 -2.44 16.00
CA THR A 620 -36.95 -3.37 16.97
C THR A 620 -36.18 -4.47 16.25
N LEU A 621 -34.85 -4.44 16.39
CA LEU A 621 -33.97 -5.48 15.86
C LEU A 621 -34.11 -6.77 16.68
N GLY A 622 -34.42 -7.87 15.98
CA GLY A 622 -34.40 -9.21 16.55
C GLY A 622 -33.01 -9.85 16.45
N SER A 623 -32.80 -10.91 17.23
CA SER A 623 -31.62 -11.76 17.13
C SER A 623 -32.00 -13.24 17.22
N PHE A 624 -31.18 -14.09 16.63
CA PHE A 624 -31.28 -15.54 16.78
C PHE A 624 -29.90 -16.14 17.04
N ASP A 625 -29.89 -17.27 17.75
CA ASP A 625 -28.69 -18.07 17.99
C ASP A 625 -29.10 -19.55 18.07
N THR A 626 -28.62 -20.36 17.15
CA THR A 626 -28.98 -21.79 17.09
C THR A 626 -28.36 -22.61 18.22
N LYS A 627 -27.40 -22.05 18.98
CA LYS A 627 -26.91 -22.65 20.23
C LYS A 627 -27.99 -22.66 21.32
N MET A 628 -28.89 -21.68 21.30
CA MET A 628 -29.92 -21.49 22.33
C MET A 628 -31.13 -22.40 22.08
N SER A 629 -31.68 -22.98 23.15
CA SER A 629 -32.86 -23.86 23.09
C SER A 629 -34.17 -23.13 22.77
N THR A 630 -34.19 -21.80 22.87
CA THR A 630 -35.35 -20.94 22.55
C THR A 630 -35.48 -20.66 21.05
N THR A 631 -34.44 -20.94 20.26
CA THR A 631 -34.51 -20.85 18.81
C THR A 631 -35.11 -22.15 18.27
N THR A 632 -36.33 -22.10 17.73
CA THR A 632 -36.97 -23.30 17.16
C THR A 632 -36.28 -23.65 15.85
N VAL A 633 -35.61 -24.80 15.81
CA VAL A 633 -34.84 -25.29 14.65
C VAL A 633 -35.43 -26.60 14.17
N MET A 634 -35.90 -26.68 12.91
CA MET A 634 -36.47 -27.92 12.34
C MET A 634 -35.61 -28.45 11.20
N ASN A 635 -35.46 -29.78 11.13
CA ASN A 635 -34.92 -30.48 9.95
C ASN A 635 -36.08 -30.84 9.00
N GLY A 636 -35.82 -30.89 7.70
CA GLY A 636 -36.78 -31.38 6.72
C GLY A 636 -37.29 -32.77 7.09
N SER A 637 -38.60 -32.96 7.03
CA SER A 637 -39.38 -34.21 7.18
C SER A 637 -39.20 -35.05 8.47
N ASN A 638 -38.12 -34.89 9.24
CA ASN A 638 -37.84 -35.64 10.47
C ASN A 638 -37.70 -34.69 11.67
N SER A 639 -38.40 -35.00 12.77
CA SER A 639 -38.57 -34.18 13.98
C SER A 639 -37.30 -33.97 14.84
N GLN A 640 -36.09 -34.14 14.32
CA GLN A 640 -34.83 -33.88 15.06
C GLN A 640 -34.24 -32.52 14.68
N MET A 641 -33.93 -31.70 15.70
CA MET A 641 -33.49 -30.30 15.56
C MET A 641 -32.01 -30.20 15.17
N GLN A 642 -31.69 -29.97 13.89
CA GLN A 642 -30.30 -29.75 13.45
C GLN A 642 -29.84 -28.31 13.75
N LYS A 643 -29.17 -28.12 14.90
CA LYS A 643 -28.73 -26.79 15.40
C LYS A 643 -27.44 -26.26 14.77
N THR A 644 -26.70 -27.09 14.06
CA THR A 644 -25.37 -26.75 13.55
C THR A 644 -25.22 -27.05 12.07
N ILE A 645 -24.43 -26.23 11.39
CA ILE A 645 -23.99 -26.45 10.02
C ILE A 645 -22.57 -27.00 10.00
N THR A 646 -22.30 -28.01 9.18
CA THR A 646 -20.98 -28.62 9.07
C THR A 646 -20.16 -27.88 8.03
N LEU A 647 -18.99 -27.37 8.42
CA LEU A 647 -18.07 -26.62 7.56
C LEU A 647 -16.72 -27.35 7.50
N LYS A 648 -16.05 -27.27 6.35
CA LYS A 648 -14.66 -27.67 6.16
C LYS A 648 -13.73 -26.50 6.45
N GLN A 649 -12.52 -26.77 6.92
CA GLN A 649 -11.49 -25.76 7.04
C GLN A 649 -11.29 -25.06 5.69
N GLY A 650 -11.15 -23.74 5.74
CA GLY A 650 -11.10 -22.92 4.53
C GLY A 650 -12.48 -22.49 4.07
N LEU A 651 -12.60 -22.19 2.78
CA LEU A 651 -13.76 -21.51 2.23
C LEU A 651 -14.95 -22.45 2.00
N ASN A 652 -16.11 -22.10 2.55
CA ASN A 652 -17.38 -22.81 2.38
C ASN A 652 -18.42 -21.90 1.73
N LYS A 653 -19.17 -22.41 0.76
CA LYS A 653 -20.33 -21.73 0.19
C LYS A 653 -21.57 -21.99 1.04
N ILE A 654 -22.28 -20.92 1.42
CA ILE A 654 -23.53 -21.00 2.18
C ILE A 654 -24.64 -20.32 1.39
N THR A 655 -25.68 -21.09 1.04
CA THR A 655 -26.89 -20.58 0.40
C THR A 655 -27.97 -20.34 1.44
N ILE A 656 -28.55 -19.15 1.40
CA ILE A 656 -29.53 -18.61 2.33
C ILE A 656 -30.85 -18.40 1.59
N ASN A 657 -31.96 -18.79 2.23
CA ASN A 657 -33.27 -18.76 1.60
C ASN A 657 -34.43 -18.65 2.60
N GLY A 658 -35.62 -18.33 2.10
CA GLY A 658 -36.85 -18.51 2.87
C GLY A 658 -37.33 -19.97 2.89
N VAL A 659 -38.34 -20.27 3.72
CA VAL A 659 -38.88 -21.63 3.88
C VAL A 659 -40.27 -21.72 3.25
N PRO A 660 -40.51 -22.66 2.32
CA PRO A 660 -41.81 -22.79 1.66
C PRO A 660 -42.94 -23.09 2.67
N GLY A 661 -44.15 -22.58 2.39
CA GLY A 661 -45.33 -22.75 3.25
C GLY A 661 -45.41 -21.82 4.46
N VAL A 662 -44.36 -21.06 4.77
CA VAL A 662 -44.34 -20.08 5.88
C VAL A 662 -44.22 -18.67 5.33
N ALA A 663 -45.17 -17.78 5.65
CA ALA A 663 -45.16 -16.37 5.24
C ALA A 663 -44.82 -16.15 3.74
N ALA A 664 -45.47 -16.92 2.85
CA ALA A 664 -45.23 -16.93 1.41
C ALA A 664 -43.78 -17.26 0.97
N GLY A 665 -42.99 -17.90 1.84
CA GLY A 665 -41.61 -18.26 1.57
C GLY A 665 -40.61 -17.13 1.72
N ASP A 666 -40.97 -16.04 2.39
CA ASP A 666 -40.08 -14.91 2.66
C ASP A 666 -39.17 -15.17 3.88
N ALA A 667 -37.89 -14.83 3.76
CA ALA A 667 -37.00 -14.63 4.90
C ALA A 667 -37.18 -13.22 5.52
N PRO A 668 -36.81 -13.01 6.80
CA PRO A 668 -36.70 -11.66 7.35
C PRO A 668 -35.53 -10.88 6.72
N PHE A 669 -35.48 -9.57 6.95
CA PHE A 669 -34.26 -8.81 6.65
C PHE A 669 -33.13 -9.32 7.55
N LEU A 670 -31.95 -9.55 6.98
CA LEU A 670 -30.85 -10.27 7.63
C LEU A 670 -29.60 -9.40 7.75
N GLY A 671 -29.05 -9.31 8.97
CA GLY A 671 -27.76 -8.68 9.22
C GLY A 671 -26.59 -9.66 9.12
N ASN A 672 -25.42 -9.24 9.61
CA ASN A 672 -24.23 -10.08 9.64
C ASN A 672 -24.49 -11.43 10.34
N LEU A 673 -23.90 -12.49 9.78
CA LEU A 673 -24.03 -13.86 10.28
C LEU A 673 -22.75 -14.29 10.96
N THR A 674 -22.84 -14.88 12.15
CA THR A 674 -21.70 -15.42 12.88
C THR A 674 -21.81 -16.93 12.97
N PHE A 675 -20.76 -17.61 12.53
CA PHE A 675 -20.60 -19.06 12.60
C PHE A 675 -19.63 -19.37 13.72
N THR A 676 -20.13 -20.01 14.78
CA THR A 676 -19.35 -20.29 15.99
C THR A 676 -19.11 -21.78 16.12
N LEU A 677 -17.85 -22.21 16.17
CA LEU A 677 -17.49 -23.61 16.28
C LEU A 677 -18.07 -24.22 17.56
N MET A 678 -18.67 -25.40 17.43
CA MET A 678 -19.16 -26.20 18.55
C MET A 678 -17.99 -26.88 19.26
N ASN A 679 -17.81 -26.61 20.55
CA ASN A 679 -16.82 -27.29 21.36
C ASN A 679 -17.30 -28.72 21.69
N ALA A 680 -16.40 -29.70 21.59
CA ALA A 680 -16.69 -31.12 21.81
C ALA A 680 -17.24 -31.45 23.22
N THR A 681 -17.11 -30.56 24.20
CA THR A 681 -17.60 -30.75 25.58
C THR A 681 -19.10 -30.51 25.77
N ASN A 682 -19.83 -30.05 24.75
CA ASN A 682 -21.27 -29.75 24.86
C ASN A 682 -22.12 -30.69 23.99
N ASN A 683 -21.83 -31.99 23.99
CA ASN A 683 -22.80 -32.97 23.50
C ASN A 683 -23.88 -33.12 24.59
N PRO A 684 -25.14 -32.73 24.38
CA PRO A 684 -26.21 -33.19 25.25
C PRO A 684 -26.37 -34.68 24.93
N SER A 685 -25.66 -35.52 25.66
CA SER A 685 -25.89 -36.96 25.66
C SER A 685 -27.39 -37.20 25.83
N ALA A 686 -27.91 -38.08 25.00
CA ALA A 686 -29.21 -38.68 25.15
C ALA A 686 -29.27 -39.43 26.48
N ASP A 687 -29.59 -38.73 27.56
CA ASP A 687 -29.96 -39.34 28.83
C ASP A 687 -31.48 -39.27 28.93
N ASN A 688 -32.11 -40.40 28.68
CA ASN A 688 -33.30 -40.92 29.37
C ASN A 688 -33.82 -42.13 28.60
N ASN A 689 -33.38 -43.32 29.00
CA ASN A 689 -34.25 -44.49 29.20
C ASN A 689 -33.45 -45.67 29.76
N VAL A 690 -33.19 -45.64 31.07
CA VAL A 690 -33.08 -46.86 31.87
C VAL A 690 -33.77 -46.62 33.21
N GLN A 691 -34.99 -47.14 33.32
CA GLN A 691 -35.74 -47.62 34.50
C GLN A 691 -37.24 -47.53 34.10
N GLN A 692 -38.07 -48.58 34.15
CA GLN A 692 -38.20 -49.63 35.16
C GLN A 692 -38.80 -50.90 34.53
N GLY A 693 -38.51 -52.04 35.14
CA GLY A 693 -39.26 -53.28 34.95
C GLY A 693 -38.84 -54.28 36.01
N GLN A 694 -39.62 -54.33 37.10
CA GLN A 694 -39.67 -55.44 38.05
C GLN A 694 -40.06 -56.73 37.35
#